data_AF-A0A4Y7NLM9-F1
#
_entry.id   AF-A0A4Y7NLM9-F1
#
_cell.length_a   1.000
_cell.length_b   1.000
_cell.length_c   1.000
_cell.angle_alpha   90.00
_cell.angle_beta   90.00
_cell.angle_gamma   90.00
#
_symmetry.space_group_name_H-M   'P 1'
#
loop_
_entity.id
_entity.type
_entity.pdbx_description
1 polymer ?
#
loop_
_entity_poly.entity_id
_entity_poly.type
_entity_poly.pdbx_seq_one_letter_code
_entity_poly.pdbx_strand_id
1 'polypeptide(L)'
;MVLADLGRKITSALRSLSNATVINEEVLNAMLKEICAALLESDVNIRLVKQLRENVKSVIDFDDMAGGLNKRRMIQSAVFKELIKLVDPGVKPYQPVKGRPNVIMFVGLQGSGKTTTCTKLAYHYMKKGWKSCLVCADTFRAGAYDQLKQNATKARIPFYGSYTEVDPVVIAQEGVDMFKAENFEFIVVDTSGRHKQEDSLFEEMLQVSNAVKPDNIIFVMDASIGQACEAQARAFKEKVDVGSVIITKLDGHAKGGGALSAVAATQSPVIFIGTGEHIDDLEPFRTKPFISKLLGLGDIEGLIDKVNELKLDDNEELIEKIKHGQFTLRDMYEQFTNIMKMGPFSQIMGMIPGFSQDFMTKGGEQESMARLKKLMTIMDSMNDAELDNQDGAKLFSKQPTRMARVARGSGVTEREVKELISQYTKFAAVVKKMGGIKGLFKGGDMTKNVNPTQMAKLNQQMARMMDPSVLQRMGGMGGLQNMMRQLQQGAADWSFFAVFDGHCGSIVSAHCADNLLATILETEDFKKISPKTPESDGGNNDIEPIIRQAIHAGFLKLDENMRKMPVVANGEDKSGSTAVCTLISPTHFYIANCGDSRAVLCRNGEPAVSTMDHKPTVAAEKKRIQEAGGSVMIHRVNGSLAVSRALGDFEYKSVEGRGPTEQLVSPAPEIYVESRKPDEDQFLVLACDGIWDVMTNEDLCKFIHHQLTITDDLAKVSSAVVDNCLFKGSRDNMSIVLITFPAAPKPIKEIVESERKFEENIERRTLEILQDDPNVEVSRVLQILNDEVIPDQPALSVLGSKRSFIESLIASKSDSSDKE
;
A
#
# COMPACT_ATOMS: atom_id res chain seq x y z
N MET A 1 -2.17 -4.28 5.23
CA MET A 1 -3.38 -4.93 4.68
C MET A 1 -4.35 -3.86 4.25
N VAL A 2 -4.87 -3.88 3.02
CA VAL A 2 -5.72 -2.79 2.50
C VAL A 2 -7.13 -2.77 3.12
N LEU A 3 -7.60 -3.89 3.65
CA LEU A 3 -8.76 -3.90 4.57
C LEU A 3 -8.52 -3.00 5.80
N ALA A 4 -7.27 -2.85 6.26
CA ALA A 4 -6.97 -1.90 7.33
C ALA A 4 -7.10 -0.45 6.86
N ASP A 5 -6.87 -0.14 5.57
CA ASP A 5 -6.96 1.22 5.04
C ASP A 5 -8.40 1.63 4.81
N LEU A 6 -9.21 0.75 4.21
CA LEU A 6 -10.67 0.91 4.14
C LEU A 6 -11.23 1.07 5.56
N GLY A 7 -10.79 0.21 6.47
CA GLY A 7 -11.15 0.27 7.87
C GLY A 7 -10.81 1.59 8.54
N ARG A 8 -9.58 2.11 8.32
CA ARG A 8 -9.14 3.41 8.84
C ARG A 8 -9.99 4.55 8.29
N LYS A 9 -10.31 4.55 7.00
CA LYS A 9 -11.16 5.59 6.37
C LYS A 9 -12.57 5.57 6.93
N ILE A 10 -13.21 4.39 7.02
CA ILE A 10 -14.55 4.28 7.61
C ILE A 10 -14.51 4.64 9.10
N THR A 11 -13.50 4.19 9.85
CA THR A 11 -13.34 4.54 11.26
C THR A 11 -13.16 6.05 11.45
N SER A 12 -12.40 6.71 10.57
CA SER A 12 -12.24 8.16 10.57
C SER A 12 -13.57 8.88 10.33
N ALA A 13 -14.36 8.43 9.34
CA ALA A 13 -15.69 8.95 9.07
C ALA A 13 -16.66 8.73 10.24
N LEU A 14 -16.58 7.59 10.94
CA LEU A 14 -17.37 7.34 12.15
C LEU A 14 -16.88 8.14 13.37
N ARG A 15 -15.59 8.51 13.43
CA ARG A 15 -15.02 9.39 14.45
C ARG A 15 -15.42 10.84 14.25
N SER A 16 -15.54 11.33 13.00
CA SER A 16 -16.03 12.69 12.73
C SER A 16 -17.45 12.91 13.31
N LEU A 17 -18.31 11.89 13.19
CA LEU A 17 -19.64 11.86 13.84
C LEU A 17 -19.56 11.86 15.38
N SER A 18 -18.52 11.26 15.95
CA SER A 18 -18.30 11.22 17.40
C SER A 18 -17.87 12.58 17.95
N ASN A 19 -17.15 13.37 17.15
CA ASN A 19 -16.65 14.70 17.51
C ASN A 19 -17.67 15.83 17.27
N ALA A 20 -18.70 15.60 16.45
CA ALA A 20 -19.74 16.58 16.18
C ALA A 20 -20.65 16.81 17.41
N THR A 21 -20.83 18.07 17.81
CA THR A 21 -21.63 18.48 18.97
C THR A 21 -23.13 18.30 18.74
N VAL A 22 -23.60 18.52 17.51
CA VAL A 22 -24.98 18.32 17.06
C VAL A 22 -24.95 17.44 15.82
N ILE A 23 -25.77 16.39 15.78
CA ILE A 23 -25.91 15.51 14.62
C ILE A 23 -27.14 15.97 13.84
N ASN A 24 -26.91 16.65 12.73
CA ASN A 24 -27.92 17.04 11.76
C ASN A 24 -27.77 16.20 10.47
N GLU A 25 -28.67 16.40 9.52
CA GLU A 25 -28.66 15.68 8.24
C GLU A 25 -27.39 15.97 7.42
N GLU A 26 -26.84 17.18 7.51
CA GLU A 26 -25.61 17.57 6.81
C GLU A 26 -24.41 16.74 7.29
N VAL A 27 -24.24 16.57 8.61
CA VAL A 27 -23.16 15.74 9.20
C VAL A 27 -23.32 14.28 8.80
N LEU A 28 -24.55 13.76 8.78
CA LEU A 28 -24.83 12.40 8.30
C LEU A 28 -24.47 12.25 6.82
N ASN A 29 -24.88 13.20 5.98
CA ASN A 29 -24.62 13.20 4.54
C ASN A 29 -23.12 13.28 4.23
N ALA A 30 -22.36 14.11 4.97
CA ALA A 30 -20.91 14.21 4.84
C ALA A 30 -20.23 12.89 5.22
N MET A 31 -20.60 12.30 6.36
CA MET A 31 -20.06 11.01 6.81
C MET A 31 -20.39 9.88 5.82
N LEU A 32 -21.63 9.79 5.33
CA LEU A 32 -22.01 8.81 4.33
C LEU A 32 -21.23 9.01 3.03
N LYS A 33 -20.97 10.25 2.61
CA LYS A 33 -20.15 10.55 1.43
C LYS A 33 -18.72 10.05 1.60
N GLU A 34 -18.11 10.24 2.77
CA GLU A 34 -16.77 9.71 3.07
C GLU A 34 -16.74 8.17 3.07
N ILE A 35 -17.74 7.52 3.68
CA ILE A 35 -17.84 6.05 3.66
C ILE A 35 -18.04 5.53 2.24
N CYS A 36 -18.91 6.17 1.45
CA CYS A 36 -19.13 5.79 0.05
C CYS A 36 -17.87 5.96 -0.78
N ALA A 37 -17.14 7.07 -0.61
CA ALA A 37 -15.87 7.31 -1.29
C ALA A 37 -14.85 6.21 -0.93
N ALA A 38 -14.73 5.86 0.35
CA ALA A 38 -13.82 4.80 0.79
C ALA A 38 -14.17 3.42 0.21
N LEU A 39 -15.47 3.08 0.11
CA LEU A 39 -15.94 1.84 -0.52
C LEU A 39 -15.67 1.84 -2.03
N LEU A 40 -15.91 2.95 -2.72
CA LEU A 40 -15.64 3.08 -4.16
C LEU A 40 -14.14 2.99 -4.46
N GLU A 41 -13.29 3.67 -3.68
CA GLU A 41 -11.82 3.55 -3.77
C GLU A 41 -11.34 2.11 -3.54
N SER A 42 -12.11 1.33 -2.78
CA SER A 42 -11.85 -0.08 -2.50
C SER A 42 -12.43 -1.04 -3.56
N ASP A 43 -12.89 -0.49 -4.69
CA ASP A 43 -13.46 -1.23 -5.81
C ASP A 43 -14.74 -2.01 -5.46
N VAL A 44 -15.55 -1.49 -4.53
CA VAL A 44 -16.92 -1.98 -4.30
C VAL A 44 -17.84 -1.47 -5.41
N ASN A 45 -18.78 -2.30 -5.85
CA ASN A 45 -19.70 -1.93 -6.92
C ASN A 45 -20.54 -0.68 -6.58
N ILE A 46 -20.59 0.28 -7.51
CA ILE A 46 -21.28 1.56 -7.32
C ILE A 46 -22.77 1.39 -6.98
N ARG A 47 -23.44 0.37 -7.53
CA ARG A 47 -24.86 0.09 -7.25
C ARG A 47 -25.05 -0.33 -5.80
N LEU A 48 -24.15 -1.17 -5.27
CA LEU A 48 -24.17 -1.60 -3.87
C LEU A 48 -23.87 -0.43 -2.92
N VAL A 49 -22.95 0.46 -3.31
CA VAL A 49 -22.65 1.67 -2.52
C VAL A 49 -23.83 2.64 -2.50
N LYS A 50 -24.49 2.88 -3.65
CA LYS A 50 -25.71 3.71 -3.75
C LYS A 50 -26.82 3.12 -2.88
N GLN A 51 -27.06 1.81 -2.98
CA GLN A 51 -28.07 1.11 -2.19
C GLN A 51 -27.78 1.15 -0.69
N LEU A 52 -26.52 0.99 -0.27
CA LEU A 52 -26.13 1.15 1.13
C LEU A 52 -26.44 2.56 1.64
N ARG A 53 -26.12 3.60 0.86
CA ARG A 53 -26.38 5.00 1.23
C ARG A 53 -27.88 5.25 1.42
N GLU A 54 -28.71 4.77 0.50
CA GLU A 54 -30.17 4.92 0.55
C GLU A 54 -30.78 4.16 1.73
N ASN A 55 -30.35 2.92 1.98
CA ASN A 55 -30.80 2.12 3.11
C ASN A 55 -30.42 2.72 4.46
N VAL A 56 -29.19 3.25 4.60
CA VAL A 56 -28.79 3.90 5.85
C VAL A 56 -29.60 5.18 6.07
N LYS A 57 -29.87 5.96 5.02
CA LYS A 57 -30.70 7.18 5.12
C LYS A 57 -32.14 6.87 5.53
N SER A 58 -32.76 5.83 4.96
CA SER A 58 -34.16 5.49 5.24
C SER A 58 -34.40 4.98 6.66
N VAL A 59 -33.37 4.42 7.31
CA VAL A 59 -33.43 3.92 8.69
C VAL A 59 -33.30 5.04 9.73
N ILE A 60 -32.86 6.24 9.33
CA ILE A 60 -32.57 7.35 10.24
C ILE A 60 -33.68 8.41 10.13
N ASP A 61 -34.66 8.34 11.03
CA ASP A 61 -35.66 9.40 11.22
C ASP A 61 -35.20 10.41 12.29
N PHE A 62 -34.90 11.64 11.87
CA PHE A 62 -34.38 12.67 12.79
C PHE A 62 -35.44 13.21 13.77
N ASP A 63 -36.72 13.07 13.43
CA ASP A 63 -37.86 13.65 14.17
C ASP A 63 -38.30 12.74 15.34
N ASP A 64 -38.12 11.43 15.22
CA ASP A 64 -38.57 10.44 16.22
C ASP A 64 -37.48 10.07 17.26
N MET A 65 -36.26 10.61 17.12
CA MET A 65 -35.10 10.19 17.93
C MET A 65 -34.85 11.07 19.17
N ALA A 66 -35.21 10.53 20.35
CA ALA A 66 -34.90 11.13 21.65
C ALA A 66 -33.40 11.00 22.07
N GLY A 67 -32.75 12.12 22.39
CA GLY A 67 -31.49 12.20 23.17
C GLY A 67 -30.18 11.94 22.41
N GLY A 68 -29.28 12.95 22.38
CA GLY A 68 -28.05 12.98 21.57
C GLY A 68 -27.00 11.87 21.80
N LEU A 69 -27.00 11.18 22.95
CA LEU A 69 -26.09 10.04 23.19
C LEU A 69 -26.54 8.76 22.47
N ASN A 70 -27.85 8.61 22.18
CA ASN A 70 -28.39 7.42 21.52
C ASN A 70 -28.28 7.51 19.98
N LYS A 71 -28.31 8.73 19.42
CA LYS A 71 -28.25 8.96 17.95
C LYS A 71 -26.94 8.45 17.33
N ARG A 72 -25.78 8.72 17.95
CA ARG A 72 -24.46 8.28 17.43
C ARG A 72 -24.35 6.77 17.28
N ARG A 73 -24.72 6.06 18.35
CA ARG A 73 -24.65 4.60 18.41
C ARG A 73 -25.64 3.94 17.46
N MET A 74 -26.81 4.56 17.27
CA MET A 74 -27.81 4.09 16.31
C MET A 74 -27.30 4.20 14.86
N ILE A 75 -26.72 5.34 14.48
CA ILE A 75 -26.13 5.54 13.14
C ILE A 75 -24.99 4.54 12.88
N GLN A 76 -24.07 4.39 13.84
CA GLN A 76 -23.00 3.39 13.75
C GLN A 76 -23.55 1.96 13.59
N SER A 77 -24.60 1.62 14.35
CA SER A 77 -25.27 0.32 14.26
C SER A 77 -25.99 0.12 12.92
N ALA A 78 -26.59 1.18 12.36
CA ALA A 78 -27.24 1.13 11.06
C ALA A 78 -26.23 0.86 9.94
N VAL A 79 -25.12 1.62 9.90
CA VAL A 79 -24.02 1.40 8.95
C VAL A 79 -23.45 -0.02 9.09
N PHE A 80 -23.22 -0.48 10.32
CA PHE A 80 -22.73 -1.83 10.60
C PHE A 80 -23.66 -2.92 10.04
N LYS A 81 -24.97 -2.78 10.28
CA LYS A 81 -25.99 -3.73 9.79
C LYS A 81 -26.07 -3.74 8.26
N GLU A 82 -26.02 -2.59 7.61
CA GLU A 82 -26.03 -2.53 6.15
C GLU A 82 -24.76 -3.11 5.53
N LEU A 83 -23.59 -2.89 6.14
CA LEU A 83 -22.36 -3.56 5.72
C LEU A 83 -22.46 -5.09 5.88
N ILE A 84 -23.06 -5.60 6.95
CA ILE A 84 -23.31 -7.05 7.11
C ILE A 84 -24.23 -7.56 6.01
N LYS A 85 -25.33 -6.86 5.71
CA LYS A 85 -26.28 -7.26 4.66
C LYS A 85 -25.64 -7.35 3.27
N LEU A 86 -24.63 -6.53 2.99
CA LEU A 86 -23.90 -6.62 1.72
C LEU A 86 -23.07 -7.91 1.59
N VAL A 87 -22.64 -8.52 2.70
CA VAL A 87 -21.75 -9.69 2.70
C VAL A 87 -22.44 -10.98 3.15
N ASP A 88 -23.63 -10.88 3.74
CA ASP A 88 -24.41 -12.01 4.19
C ASP A 88 -25.61 -12.23 3.24
N PRO A 89 -25.60 -13.26 2.39
CA PRO A 89 -26.72 -13.57 1.51
C PRO A 89 -27.91 -14.19 2.26
N GLY A 90 -27.82 -14.44 3.58
CA GLY A 90 -28.85 -15.10 4.36
C GLY A 90 -28.99 -16.62 4.08
N VAL A 91 -28.09 -17.16 3.25
CA VAL A 91 -28.04 -18.58 2.90
C VAL A 91 -27.02 -19.29 3.78
N LYS A 92 -27.41 -20.42 4.38
CA LYS A 92 -26.49 -21.23 5.19
C LYS A 92 -25.43 -21.90 4.29
N PRO A 93 -24.14 -21.82 4.65
CA PRO A 93 -23.09 -22.57 3.97
C PRO A 93 -23.38 -24.06 3.90
N TYR A 94 -22.97 -24.70 2.80
CA TYR A 94 -22.94 -26.15 2.70
C TYR A 94 -22.09 -26.75 3.82
N GLN A 95 -22.62 -27.78 4.49
CA GLN A 95 -21.91 -28.52 5.53
C GLN A 95 -21.68 -29.96 5.05
N PRO A 96 -20.41 -30.40 4.93
CA PRO A 96 -20.13 -31.78 4.58
C PRO A 96 -20.61 -32.72 5.69
N VAL A 97 -21.01 -33.94 5.31
CA VAL A 97 -21.55 -34.96 6.21
C VAL A 97 -20.55 -36.12 6.32
N LYS A 98 -20.18 -36.50 7.55
CA LYS A 98 -19.25 -37.63 7.78
C LYS A 98 -19.87 -38.96 7.37
N GLY A 99 -19.04 -39.92 6.98
CA GLY A 99 -19.47 -41.27 6.61
C GLY A 99 -20.08 -41.40 5.22
N ARG A 100 -20.10 -40.34 4.41
CA ARG A 100 -20.46 -40.38 2.98
C ARG A 100 -19.45 -39.57 2.16
N PRO A 101 -19.28 -39.86 0.86
CA PRO A 101 -18.45 -39.03 -0.01
C PRO A 101 -19.10 -37.67 -0.23
N ASN A 102 -18.38 -36.59 0.06
CA ASN A 102 -18.75 -35.22 -0.26
C ASN A 102 -17.84 -34.74 -1.38
N VAL A 103 -18.40 -34.49 -2.57
CA VAL A 103 -17.64 -34.07 -3.77
C VAL A 103 -17.71 -32.56 -3.89
N ILE A 104 -16.56 -31.90 -3.86
CA ILE A 104 -16.43 -30.44 -3.86
C ILE A 104 -15.68 -30.00 -5.10
N MET A 105 -16.34 -29.27 -6.01
CA MET A 105 -15.73 -28.80 -7.25
C MET A 105 -15.32 -27.34 -7.14
N PHE A 106 -14.10 -27.02 -7.54
CA PHE A 106 -13.56 -25.67 -7.50
C PHE A 106 -13.60 -25.02 -8.87
N VAL A 107 -14.17 -23.82 -8.96
CA VAL A 107 -14.27 -23.04 -10.19
C VAL A 107 -13.81 -21.61 -9.98
N GLY A 108 -13.45 -20.91 -11.06
CA GLY A 108 -13.02 -19.51 -10.99
C GLY A 108 -11.97 -19.15 -12.02
N LEU A 109 -11.60 -17.86 -12.07
CA LEU A 109 -10.70 -17.32 -13.07
C LEU A 109 -9.29 -17.93 -13.01
N GLN A 110 -8.55 -17.78 -14.11
CA GLN A 110 -7.13 -18.09 -14.11
C GLN A 110 -6.38 -17.21 -13.10
N GLY A 111 -5.47 -17.81 -12.34
CA GLY A 111 -4.67 -17.08 -11.34
C GLY A 111 -5.41 -16.73 -10.03
N SER A 112 -6.68 -17.13 -9.86
CA SER A 112 -7.46 -16.86 -8.63
C SER A 112 -7.06 -17.69 -7.41
N GLY A 113 -6.08 -18.58 -7.54
CA GLY A 113 -5.57 -19.40 -6.43
C GLY A 113 -6.26 -20.76 -6.21
N LYS A 114 -7.06 -21.26 -7.17
CA LYS A 114 -7.78 -22.56 -7.07
C LYS A 114 -6.93 -23.73 -6.55
N THR A 115 -5.90 -24.15 -7.28
CA THR A 115 -5.05 -25.30 -6.93
C THR A 115 -4.44 -25.20 -5.52
N THR A 116 -4.03 -23.99 -5.12
CA THR A 116 -3.52 -23.72 -3.78
C THR A 116 -4.64 -23.90 -2.74
N THR A 117 -5.80 -23.27 -2.97
CA THR A 117 -6.95 -23.34 -2.07
C THR A 117 -7.54 -24.76 -1.97
N CYS A 118 -7.55 -25.54 -3.05
CA CYS A 118 -7.94 -26.95 -3.05
C CYS A 118 -7.12 -27.73 -2.01
N THR A 119 -5.79 -27.56 -2.05
CA THR A 119 -4.87 -28.21 -1.10
C THR A 119 -5.13 -27.74 0.33
N LYS A 120 -5.26 -26.43 0.55
CA LYS A 120 -5.53 -25.85 1.87
C LYS A 120 -6.84 -26.37 2.48
N LEU A 121 -7.91 -26.43 1.68
CA LEU A 121 -9.22 -26.90 2.14
C LEU A 121 -9.18 -28.38 2.50
N ALA A 122 -8.57 -29.22 1.64
CA ALA A 122 -8.42 -30.64 1.91
C ALA A 122 -7.59 -30.88 3.18
N TYR A 123 -6.52 -30.11 3.39
CA TYR A 123 -5.67 -30.16 4.60
C TYR A 123 -6.42 -29.74 5.86
N HIS A 124 -7.23 -28.67 5.79
CA HIS A 124 -8.08 -28.22 6.89
C HIS A 124 -9.06 -29.28 7.36
N TYR A 125 -9.73 -29.98 6.44
CA TYR A 125 -10.61 -31.09 6.79
C TYR A 125 -9.84 -32.33 7.25
N MET A 126 -8.66 -32.60 6.69
CA MET A 126 -7.80 -33.69 7.15
C MET A 126 -7.39 -33.50 8.62
N LYS A 127 -7.03 -32.27 9.03
CA LYS A 127 -6.76 -31.91 10.44
C LYS A 127 -7.96 -32.15 11.36
N LYS A 128 -9.19 -32.04 10.83
CA LYS A 128 -10.44 -32.35 11.54
C LYS A 128 -10.81 -33.84 11.51
N GLY A 129 -9.89 -34.70 11.05
CA GLY A 129 -10.05 -36.15 11.01
C GLY A 129 -11.01 -36.62 9.90
N TRP A 130 -11.02 -35.95 8.75
CA TRP A 130 -11.69 -36.42 7.54
C TRP A 130 -10.71 -37.13 6.62
N LYS A 131 -11.19 -38.13 5.88
CA LYS A 131 -10.42 -38.70 4.76
C LYS A 131 -10.57 -37.81 3.53
N SER A 132 -9.63 -36.89 3.35
CA SER A 132 -9.60 -35.94 2.24
C SER A 132 -8.69 -36.39 1.09
N CYS A 133 -9.06 -36.06 -0.15
CA CYS A 133 -8.25 -36.30 -1.34
C CYS A 133 -8.41 -35.17 -2.38
N LEU A 134 -7.50 -35.12 -3.35
CA LEU A 134 -7.49 -34.14 -4.44
C LEU A 134 -7.58 -34.82 -5.80
N VAL A 135 -8.34 -34.25 -6.74
CA VAL A 135 -8.42 -34.67 -8.13
C VAL A 135 -8.05 -33.48 -9.01
N CYS A 136 -7.01 -33.61 -9.83
CA CYS A 136 -6.58 -32.57 -10.75
C CYS A 136 -7.24 -32.76 -12.12
N ALA A 137 -8.25 -31.96 -12.43
CA ALA A 137 -8.94 -31.89 -13.71
C ALA A 137 -8.55 -30.63 -14.51
N ASP A 138 -7.37 -30.05 -14.24
CA ASP A 138 -6.79 -28.97 -15.05
C ASP A 138 -5.83 -29.58 -16.09
N THR A 139 -6.37 -29.89 -17.27
CA THR A 139 -5.62 -30.45 -18.41
C THR A 139 -5.05 -29.37 -19.33
N PHE A 140 -5.47 -28.12 -19.17
CA PHE A 140 -5.11 -27.02 -20.07
C PHE A 140 -3.79 -26.36 -19.67
N ARG A 141 -3.57 -26.15 -18.37
CA ARG A 141 -2.40 -25.42 -17.89
C ARG A 141 -1.19 -26.33 -17.75
N ALA A 142 -0.10 -25.98 -18.43
CA ALA A 142 1.18 -26.68 -18.31
C ALA A 142 1.67 -26.74 -16.85
N GLY A 143 1.97 -27.95 -16.38
CA GLY A 143 2.45 -28.19 -15.01
C GLY A 143 1.40 -28.05 -13.90
N ALA A 144 0.11 -27.95 -14.22
CA ALA A 144 -0.96 -27.88 -13.21
C ALA A 144 -1.01 -29.15 -12.34
N TYR A 145 -0.96 -30.32 -12.97
CA TYR A 145 -0.90 -31.60 -12.24
C TYR A 145 0.34 -31.70 -11.35
N ASP A 146 1.52 -31.30 -11.85
CA ASP A 146 2.75 -31.28 -11.05
C ASP A 146 2.67 -30.32 -9.86
N GLN A 147 2.04 -29.16 -10.03
CA GLN A 147 1.80 -28.22 -8.94
C GLN A 147 0.91 -28.83 -7.86
N LEU A 148 -0.24 -29.42 -8.25
CA LEU A 148 -1.15 -30.07 -7.32
C LEU A 148 -0.47 -31.24 -6.60
N LYS A 149 0.26 -32.08 -7.35
CA LYS A 149 1.03 -33.21 -6.83
C LYS A 149 2.07 -32.78 -5.79
N GLN A 150 2.83 -31.72 -6.05
CA GLN A 150 3.80 -31.20 -5.09
C GLN A 150 3.13 -30.69 -3.81
N ASN A 151 2.03 -29.96 -3.95
CA ASN A 151 1.27 -29.43 -2.82
C ASN A 151 0.64 -30.56 -1.98
N ALA A 152 0.00 -31.52 -2.63
CA ALA A 152 -0.59 -32.71 -2.02
C ALA A 152 0.46 -33.55 -1.27
N THR A 153 1.63 -33.76 -1.88
CA THR A 153 2.74 -34.50 -1.27
C THR A 153 3.25 -33.80 -0.01
N LYS A 154 3.45 -32.48 -0.04
CA LYS A 154 3.84 -31.68 1.14
C LYS A 154 2.80 -31.80 2.26
N ALA A 155 1.52 -31.81 1.89
CA ALA A 155 0.39 -31.92 2.81
C ALA A 155 0.10 -33.35 3.30
N ARG A 156 0.70 -34.36 2.67
CA ARG A 156 0.38 -35.80 2.83
C ARG A 156 -1.08 -36.14 2.50
N ILE A 157 -1.63 -35.50 1.48
CA ILE A 157 -2.99 -35.72 0.99
C ILE A 157 -2.92 -36.60 -0.27
N PRO A 158 -3.71 -37.69 -0.35
CA PRO A 158 -3.85 -38.49 -1.57
C PRO A 158 -4.36 -37.66 -2.75
N PHE A 159 -3.81 -37.89 -3.94
CA PHE A 159 -4.14 -37.13 -5.14
C PHE A 159 -4.29 -38.02 -6.38
N TYR A 160 -5.14 -37.61 -7.31
CA TYR A 160 -5.36 -38.23 -8.62
C TYR A 160 -5.20 -37.19 -9.74
N GLY A 161 -4.76 -37.64 -10.91
CA GLY A 161 -4.66 -36.87 -12.14
C GLY A 161 -3.86 -37.63 -13.19
N SER A 162 -3.83 -37.13 -14.42
CA SER A 162 -3.20 -37.82 -15.55
C SER A 162 -2.25 -36.90 -16.30
N TYR A 163 -1.13 -37.46 -16.77
CA TYR A 163 -0.21 -36.78 -17.70
C TYR A 163 -0.61 -36.99 -19.17
N THR A 164 -1.43 -38.00 -19.46
CA THR A 164 -1.71 -38.45 -20.83
C THR A 164 -3.14 -38.20 -21.25
N GLU A 165 -4.08 -38.21 -20.32
CA GLU A 165 -5.48 -37.91 -20.61
C GLU A 165 -5.66 -36.40 -20.75
N VAL A 166 -6.38 -35.99 -21.80
CA VAL A 166 -6.60 -34.60 -22.15
C VAL A 166 -8.01 -34.13 -21.80
N ASP A 167 -8.95 -35.07 -21.68
CA ASP A 167 -10.34 -34.77 -21.31
C ASP A 167 -10.49 -34.63 -19.79
N PRO A 168 -10.80 -33.43 -19.27
CA PRO A 168 -10.97 -33.23 -17.84
C PRO A 168 -12.21 -33.93 -17.28
N VAL A 169 -13.21 -34.26 -18.10
CA VAL A 169 -14.41 -34.99 -17.67
C VAL A 169 -14.04 -36.41 -17.28
N VAL A 170 -13.22 -37.08 -18.10
CA VAL A 170 -12.73 -38.44 -17.84
C VAL A 170 -11.90 -38.47 -16.56
N ILE A 171 -10.93 -37.56 -16.42
CA ILE A 171 -10.05 -37.50 -15.24
C ILE A 171 -10.85 -37.21 -13.97
N ALA A 172 -11.80 -36.29 -14.03
CA ALA A 172 -12.61 -35.94 -12.87
C ALA A 172 -13.50 -37.13 -12.45
N GLN A 173 -14.13 -37.80 -13.42
CA GLN A 173 -14.99 -38.97 -13.16
C GLN A 173 -14.19 -40.13 -12.55
N GLU A 174 -13.10 -40.53 -13.19
CA GLU A 174 -12.26 -41.65 -12.72
C GLU A 174 -11.68 -41.39 -11.33
N GLY A 175 -11.18 -40.15 -11.09
CA GLY A 175 -10.62 -39.78 -9.80
C GLY A 175 -11.67 -39.79 -8.69
N VAL A 176 -12.86 -39.27 -8.96
CA VAL A 176 -13.96 -39.28 -7.99
C VAL A 176 -14.43 -40.71 -7.71
N ASP A 177 -14.55 -41.56 -8.73
CA ASP A 177 -14.99 -42.95 -8.57
C ASP A 177 -13.95 -43.81 -7.82
N MET A 178 -12.66 -43.61 -8.10
CA MET A 178 -11.56 -44.23 -7.36
C MET A 178 -11.64 -43.89 -5.87
N PHE A 179 -11.72 -42.60 -5.54
CA PHE A 179 -11.75 -42.18 -4.14
C PHE A 179 -13.05 -42.52 -3.41
N LYS A 180 -14.19 -42.59 -4.13
CA LYS A 180 -15.44 -43.16 -3.60
C LYS A 180 -15.27 -44.63 -3.24
N ALA A 181 -14.64 -45.44 -4.11
CA ALA A 181 -14.38 -46.86 -3.86
C ALA A 181 -13.44 -47.07 -2.66
N GLU A 182 -12.48 -46.17 -2.46
CA GLU A 182 -11.56 -46.19 -1.32
C GLU A 182 -12.16 -45.59 -0.01
N ASN A 183 -13.43 -45.21 -0.02
CA ASN A 183 -14.16 -44.63 1.11
C ASN A 183 -13.55 -43.30 1.62
N PHE A 184 -13.13 -42.43 0.70
CA PHE A 184 -12.83 -41.04 1.04
C PHE A 184 -14.12 -40.26 1.26
N GLU A 185 -14.08 -39.37 2.24
CA GLU A 185 -15.25 -38.60 2.69
C GLU A 185 -15.25 -37.19 2.08
N PHE A 186 -14.09 -36.64 1.73
CA PHE A 186 -13.95 -35.26 1.27
C PHE A 186 -13.10 -35.20 -0.01
N ILE A 187 -13.77 -35.18 -1.16
CA ILE A 187 -13.15 -35.29 -2.48
C ILE A 187 -13.14 -33.91 -3.13
N VAL A 188 -11.97 -33.32 -3.32
CA VAL A 188 -11.84 -31.98 -3.92
C VAL A 188 -11.39 -32.08 -5.38
N VAL A 189 -12.17 -31.52 -6.29
CA VAL A 189 -11.88 -31.49 -7.74
C VAL A 189 -11.37 -30.10 -8.12
N ASP A 190 -10.10 -30.01 -8.53
CA ASP A 190 -9.44 -28.80 -9.03
C ASP A 190 -9.61 -28.68 -10.55
N THR A 191 -10.29 -27.65 -11.03
CA THR A 191 -10.48 -27.42 -12.47
C THR A 191 -9.54 -26.34 -13.00
N SER A 192 -9.37 -26.30 -14.32
CA SER A 192 -8.70 -25.18 -15.00
C SER A 192 -9.36 -23.82 -14.70
N GLY A 193 -8.57 -22.75 -14.84
CA GLY A 193 -9.09 -21.37 -14.75
C GLY A 193 -9.70 -20.91 -16.06
N ARG A 194 -10.84 -20.20 -15.98
CA ARG A 194 -11.67 -19.88 -17.15
C ARG A 194 -12.03 -18.40 -17.20
N HIS A 195 -11.94 -17.76 -18.36
CA HIS A 195 -12.33 -16.36 -18.58
C HIS A 195 -13.73 -16.28 -19.23
N LYS A 196 -14.50 -15.22 -18.94
CA LYS A 196 -15.90 -15.05 -19.42
C LYS A 196 -16.05 -15.09 -20.95
N GLN A 197 -14.97 -14.82 -21.68
CA GLN A 197 -14.98 -14.67 -23.15
C GLN A 197 -14.88 -16.01 -23.92
N GLU A 198 -14.80 -17.15 -23.22
CA GLU A 198 -14.62 -18.47 -23.84
C GLU A 198 -15.80 -19.40 -23.52
N ASP A 199 -16.83 -19.36 -24.37
CA ASP A 199 -18.05 -20.18 -24.21
C ASP A 199 -17.76 -21.70 -24.21
N SER A 200 -16.80 -22.15 -25.01
CA SER A 200 -16.38 -23.56 -25.08
C SER A 200 -15.86 -24.09 -23.75
N LEU A 201 -15.12 -23.25 -23.00
CA LEU A 201 -14.62 -23.62 -21.68
C LEU A 201 -15.74 -23.62 -20.63
N PHE A 202 -16.78 -22.80 -20.75
CA PHE A 202 -17.93 -22.88 -19.83
C PHE A 202 -18.74 -24.17 -20.05
N GLU A 203 -18.87 -24.62 -21.29
CA GLU A 203 -19.51 -25.90 -21.60
C GLU A 203 -18.74 -27.09 -21.01
N GLU A 204 -17.41 -27.11 -21.16
CA GLU A 204 -16.58 -28.18 -20.58
C GLU A 204 -16.71 -28.23 -19.04
N MET A 205 -16.74 -27.07 -18.37
CA MET A 205 -16.98 -27.01 -16.92
C MET A 205 -18.34 -27.60 -16.53
N LEU A 206 -19.38 -27.30 -17.32
CA LEU A 206 -20.71 -27.86 -17.11
C LEU A 206 -20.72 -29.38 -17.33
N GLN A 207 -19.98 -29.88 -18.33
CA GLN A 207 -19.80 -31.32 -18.56
C GLN A 207 -19.11 -32.02 -17.39
N VAL A 208 -18.03 -31.43 -16.85
CA VAL A 208 -17.34 -31.95 -15.66
C VAL A 208 -18.30 -31.99 -14.47
N SER A 209 -19.04 -30.91 -14.22
CA SER A 209 -20.04 -30.84 -13.13
C SER A 209 -21.11 -31.92 -13.27
N ASN A 210 -21.63 -32.12 -14.49
CA ASN A 210 -22.66 -33.12 -14.77
C ASN A 210 -22.16 -34.56 -14.59
N ALA A 211 -20.88 -34.82 -14.89
CA ALA A 211 -20.26 -36.12 -14.68
C ALA A 211 -20.08 -36.42 -13.19
N VAL A 212 -19.34 -35.56 -12.47
CA VAL A 212 -18.98 -35.83 -11.07
C VAL A 212 -20.10 -35.58 -10.07
N LYS A 213 -21.11 -34.78 -10.44
CA LYS A 213 -22.27 -34.37 -9.62
C LYS A 213 -21.84 -33.85 -8.24
N PRO A 214 -21.16 -32.70 -8.18
CA PRO A 214 -20.61 -32.17 -6.94
C PRO A 214 -21.73 -31.81 -5.95
N ASP A 215 -21.52 -32.08 -4.66
CA ASP A 215 -22.40 -31.67 -3.58
C ASP A 215 -22.31 -30.15 -3.31
N ASN A 216 -21.16 -29.55 -3.62
CA ASN A 216 -20.94 -28.11 -3.54
C ASN A 216 -19.96 -27.65 -4.62
N ILE A 217 -20.28 -26.54 -5.27
CA ILE A 217 -19.38 -25.85 -6.19
C ILE A 217 -18.87 -24.57 -5.52
N ILE A 218 -17.56 -24.48 -5.35
CA ILE A 218 -16.88 -23.35 -4.73
C ILE A 218 -16.32 -22.44 -5.81
N PHE A 219 -16.79 -21.20 -5.85
CA PHE A 219 -16.19 -20.14 -6.66
C PHE A 219 -15.03 -19.50 -5.91
N VAL A 220 -13.81 -19.66 -6.43
CA VAL A 220 -12.59 -19.07 -5.88
C VAL A 220 -12.28 -17.78 -6.62
N MET A 221 -12.22 -16.70 -5.85
CA MET A 221 -11.90 -15.38 -6.36
C MET A 221 -10.65 -14.81 -5.70
N ASP A 222 -9.99 -13.93 -6.44
CA ASP A 222 -8.87 -13.14 -5.96
C ASP A 222 -9.40 -11.81 -5.39
N ALA A 223 -8.96 -11.43 -4.20
CA ALA A 223 -9.38 -10.20 -3.54
C ALA A 223 -9.00 -8.91 -4.30
N SER A 224 -8.04 -8.99 -5.23
CA SER A 224 -7.62 -7.87 -6.09
C SER A 224 -8.56 -7.63 -7.28
N ILE A 225 -9.50 -8.55 -7.56
CA ILE A 225 -10.48 -8.37 -8.62
C ILE A 225 -11.41 -7.22 -8.19
N GLY A 226 -11.35 -6.10 -8.90
CA GLY A 226 -12.20 -4.93 -8.66
C GLY A 226 -13.61 -5.07 -9.25
N GLN A 227 -14.05 -4.05 -9.99
CA GLN A 227 -15.43 -3.95 -10.50
C GLN A 227 -15.86 -5.12 -11.40
N ALA A 228 -14.93 -5.75 -12.12
CA ALA A 228 -15.22 -6.90 -12.98
C ALA A 228 -15.73 -8.14 -12.22
N CYS A 229 -15.58 -8.18 -10.89
CA CYS A 229 -15.95 -9.31 -10.06
C CYS A 229 -17.44 -9.67 -10.17
N GLU A 230 -18.33 -8.67 -10.21
CA GLU A 230 -19.78 -8.91 -10.26
C GLU A 230 -20.17 -9.67 -11.53
N ALA A 231 -19.71 -9.19 -12.69
CA ALA A 231 -20.03 -9.78 -14.00
C ALA A 231 -19.47 -11.19 -14.16
N GLN A 232 -18.31 -11.47 -13.56
CA GLN A 232 -17.68 -12.79 -13.57
C GLN A 232 -18.42 -13.75 -12.65
N ALA A 233 -18.64 -13.35 -11.38
CA ALA A 233 -19.36 -14.15 -10.40
C ALA A 233 -20.77 -14.53 -10.90
N ARG A 234 -21.47 -13.58 -11.55
CA ARG A 234 -22.76 -13.83 -12.20
C ARG A 234 -22.66 -14.85 -13.33
N ALA A 235 -21.69 -14.71 -14.23
CA ALA A 235 -21.52 -15.65 -15.34
C ALA A 235 -21.24 -17.09 -14.87
N PHE A 236 -20.45 -17.27 -13.80
CA PHE A 236 -20.27 -18.60 -13.19
C PHE A 236 -21.58 -19.11 -12.58
N LYS A 237 -22.32 -18.28 -11.83
CA LYS A 237 -23.58 -18.68 -11.20
C LYS A 237 -24.68 -19.03 -12.21
N GLU A 238 -24.72 -18.36 -13.36
CA GLU A 238 -25.69 -18.64 -14.43
C GLU A 238 -25.41 -19.97 -15.15
N LYS A 239 -24.14 -20.42 -15.19
CA LYS A 239 -23.74 -21.64 -15.90
C LYS A 239 -23.62 -22.86 -15.00
N VAL A 240 -23.15 -22.69 -13.77
CA VAL A 240 -23.02 -23.75 -12.77
C VAL A 240 -23.59 -23.30 -11.43
N ASP A 241 -24.15 -24.24 -10.67
CA ASP A 241 -24.76 -23.92 -9.37
C ASP A 241 -23.70 -23.71 -8.28
N VAL A 242 -23.07 -22.54 -8.31
CA VAL A 242 -22.12 -22.09 -7.28
C VAL A 242 -22.86 -22.05 -5.94
N GLY A 243 -22.42 -22.83 -4.96
CA GLY A 243 -23.02 -22.92 -3.63
C GLY A 243 -22.22 -22.20 -2.54
N SER A 244 -20.95 -21.84 -2.82
CA SER A 244 -20.08 -21.18 -1.84
C SER A 244 -18.99 -20.36 -2.52
N VAL A 245 -18.44 -19.37 -1.81
CA VAL A 245 -17.34 -18.52 -2.29
C VAL A 245 -16.13 -18.63 -1.35
N ILE A 246 -14.92 -18.65 -1.93
CA ILE A 246 -13.66 -18.46 -1.19
C ILE A 246 -12.90 -17.26 -1.77
N ILE A 247 -12.45 -16.37 -0.89
CA ILE A 247 -11.67 -15.19 -1.26
C ILE A 247 -10.21 -15.45 -0.93
N THR A 248 -9.30 -15.26 -1.89
CA THR A 248 -7.86 -15.49 -1.71
C THR A 248 -7.07 -14.19 -1.77
N LYS A 249 -5.77 -14.24 -1.42
CA LYS A 249 -4.82 -13.13 -1.48
C LYS A 249 -5.21 -11.90 -0.64
N LEU A 250 -5.88 -12.13 0.50
CA LEU A 250 -6.22 -11.03 1.43
C LEU A 250 -5.02 -10.49 2.22
N ASP A 251 -3.89 -11.19 2.18
CA ASP A 251 -2.60 -10.78 2.72
C ASP A 251 -1.90 -9.70 1.88
N GLY A 252 -2.22 -9.59 0.59
CA GLY A 252 -1.61 -8.63 -0.32
C GLY A 252 -2.17 -7.20 -0.25
N HIS A 253 -1.88 -6.41 -1.28
CA HIS A 253 -2.40 -5.06 -1.48
C HIS A 253 -3.84 -5.03 -2.04
N ALA A 254 -4.58 -6.12 -1.87
CA ALA A 254 -5.92 -6.29 -2.42
C ALA A 254 -6.96 -5.49 -1.62
N LYS A 255 -7.73 -4.64 -2.30
CA LYS A 255 -8.73 -3.75 -1.71
C LYS A 255 -9.97 -4.46 -1.14
N GLY A 256 -10.22 -5.70 -1.54
CA GLY A 256 -11.27 -6.56 -0.95
C GLY A 256 -12.71 -6.20 -1.33
N GLY A 257 -12.95 -5.10 -2.06
CA GLY A 257 -14.31 -4.70 -2.48
C GLY A 257 -14.96 -5.64 -3.50
N GLY A 258 -14.16 -6.38 -4.28
CA GLY A 258 -14.66 -7.43 -5.17
C GLY A 258 -15.42 -8.52 -4.41
N ALA A 259 -15.01 -8.86 -3.18
CA ALA A 259 -15.65 -9.90 -2.38
C ALA A 259 -17.12 -9.57 -2.08
N LEU A 260 -17.40 -8.31 -1.73
CA LEU A 260 -18.76 -7.82 -1.51
C LEU A 260 -19.61 -7.96 -2.77
N SER A 261 -19.02 -7.63 -3.92
CA SER A 261 -19.67 -7.73 -5.23
C SER A 261 -19.92 -9.20 -5.64
N ALA A 262 -19.04 -10.13 -5.29
CA ALA A 262 -19.20 -11.54 -5.59
C ALA A 262 -20.35 -12.19 -4.81
N VAL A 263 -20.49 -11.86 -3.53
CA VAL A 263 -21.61 -12.36 -2.70
C VAL A 263 -22.93 -11.85 -3.24
N ALA A 264 -23.00 -10.54 -3.55
CA ALA A 264 -24.19 -9.94 -4.13
C ALA A 264 -24.57 -10.58 -5.49
N ALA A 265 -23.58 -10.93 -6.32
CA ALA A 265 -23.83 -11.54 -7.63
C ALA A 265 -24.19 -13.03 -7.56
N THR A 266 -23.54 -13.81 -6.69
CA THR A 266 -23.72 -15.28 -6.60
C THR A 266 -24.82 -15.69 -5.64
N GLN A 267 -25.25 -14.79 -4.74
CA GLN A 267 -26.15 -15.10 -3.62
C GLN A 267 -25.66 -16.29 -2.77
N SER A 268 -24.34 -16.52 -2.78
CA SER A 268 -23.70 -17.67 -2.14
C SER A 268 -22.80 -17.19 -1.00
N PRO A 269 -22.80 -17.88 0.15
CA PRO A 269 -22.04 -17.44 1.31
C PRO A 269 -20.53 -17.63 1.09
N VAL A 270 -19.75 -16.68 1.60
CA VAL A 270 -18.30 -16.84 1.73
C VAL A 270 -18.03 -17.79 2.88
N ILE A 271 -17.24 -18.85 2.63
CA ILE A 271 -16.97 -19.90 3.62
C ILE A 271 -15.57 -19.85 4.20
N PHE A 272 -14.59 -19.39 3.41
CA PHE A 272 -13.19 -19.27 3.82
C PHE A 272 -12.52 -18.06 3.18
N ILE A 273 -11.44 -17.62 3.82
CA ILE A 273 -10.51 -16.63 3.30
C ILE A 273 -9.08 -17.15 3.31
N GLY A 274 -8.33 -16.89 2.23
CA GLY A 274 -6.91 -17.17 2.12
C GLY A 274 -6.08 -15.95 2.55
N THR A 275 -5.25 -16.13 3.57
CA THR A 275 -4.48 -15.07 4.24
C THR A 275 -2.96 -15.21 4.06
N GLY A 276 -2.53 -15.93 3.03
CA GLY A 276 -1.10 -16.17 2.75
C GLY A 276 -0.89 -17.31 1.76
N GLU A 277 0.36 -17.69 1.52
CA GLU A 277 0.72 -18.77 0.59
C GLU A 277 0.90 -20.13 1.27
N HIS A 278 1.13 -20.16 2.59
CA HIS A 278 1.36 -21.40 3.31
C HIS A 278 0.07 -22.22 3.45
N ILE A 279 0.23 -23.54 3.64
CA ILE A 279 -0.89 -24.47 3.69
C ILE A 279 -1.88 -24.20 4.85
N ASP A 280 -1.36 -23.60 5.92
CA ASP A 280 -2.11 -23.22 7.12
C ASP A 280 -2.81 -21.85 6.99
N ASP A 281 -2.52 -21.09 5.93
CA ASP A 281 -3.06 -19.73 5.75
C ASP A 281 -4.45 -19.78 5.09
N LEU A 282 -5.38 -20.49 5.72
CA LEU A 282 -6.79 -20.59 5.35
C LEU A 282 -7.65 -20.44 6.61
N GLU A 283 -8.44 -19.37 6.67
CA GLU A 283 -9.27 -19.06 7.84
C GLU A 283 -10.75 -19.18 7.50
N PRO A 284 -11.59 -19.74 8.40
CA PRO A 284 -13.04 -19.72 8.22
C PRO A 284 -13.56 -18.29 8.12
N PHE A 285 -14.41 -18.01 7.15
CA PHE A 285 -15.03 -16.69 7.02
C PHE A 285 -16.25 -16.58 7.93
N ARG A 286 -16.31 -15.51 8.72
CA ARG A 286 -17.50 -15.11 9.47
C ARG A 286 -17.78 -13.64 9.24
N THR A 287 -18.98 -13.33 8.77
CA THR A 287 -19.35 -11.98 8.33
C THR A 287 -19.19 -10.93 9.44
N LYS A 288 -19.76 -11.19 10.62
CA LYS A 288 -19.74 -10.22 11.73
C LYS A 288 -18.33 -9.95 12.26
N PRO A 289 -17.49 -10.96 12.57
CA PRO A 289 -16.06 -10.77 12.87
C PRO A 289 -15.30 -10.00 11.79
N PHE A 290 -15.53 -10.34 10.51
CA PHE A 290 -14.86 -9.68 9.40
C PHE A 290 -15.19 -8.18 9.32
N ILE A 291 -16.46 -7.81 9.44
CA ILE A 291 -16.89 -6.40 9.44
C ILE A 291 -16.45 -5.67 10.72
N SER A 292 -16.47 -6.32 11.88
CA SER A 292 -15.96 -5.72 13.12
C SER A 292 -14.46 -5.43 13.05
N LYS A 293 -13.68 -6.35 12.46
CA LYS A 293 -12.25 -6.17 12.20
C LYS A 293 -12.02 -5.06 11.19
N LEU A 294 -12.82 -5.00 10.12
CA LEU A 294 -12.79 -3.91 9.14
C LEU A 294 -13.01 -2.56 9.84
N LEU A 295 -13.95 -2.44 10.77
CA LEU A 295 -14.27 -1.18 11.43
C LEU A 295 -13.40 -0.87 12.67
N GLY A 296 -12.38 -1.69 12.96
CA GLY A 296 -11.52 -1.51 14.13
C GLY A 296 -12.23 -1.66 15.47
N LEU A 297 -13.38 -2.36 15.52
CA LEU A 297 -14.13 -2.64 16.75
C LEU A 297 -13.58 -3.85 17.52
N GLY A 298 -12.61 -4.57 16.94
CA GLY A 298 -12.03 -5.80 17.49
C GLY A 298 -12.85 -7.05 17.16
N ASP A 299 -12.27 -8.22 17.41
CA ASP A 299 -12.88 -9.53 17.16
C ASP A 299 -12.74 -10.43 18.39
N ILE A 300 -13.63 -10.22 19.36
CA ILE A 300 -13.66 -10.98 20.61
C ILE A 300 -14.01 -12.46 20.35
N GLU A 301 -14.91 -12.73 19.39
CA GLU A 301 -15.35 -14.09 19.06
C GLU A 301 -14.20 -14.90 18.43
N GLY A 302 -13.46 -14.31 17.48
CA GLY A 302 -12.29 -14.96 16.87
C GLY A 302 -11.13 -15.15 17.84
N LEU A 303 -10.92 -14.23 18.79
CA LEU A 303 -9.93 -14.39 19.85
C LEU A 303 -10.22 -15.61 20.73
N ILE A 304 -11.50 -15.78 21.12
CA ILE A 304 -11.94 -16.93 21.94
C ILE A 304 -11.72 -18.24 21.19
N ASP A 305 -12.06 -18.31 19.90
CA ASP A 305 -11.85 -19.52 19.09
C ASP A 305 -10.36 -19.89 18.97
N LYS A 306 -9.49 -18.90 18.74
CA LYS A 306 -8.03 -19.13 18.66
C LYS A 306 -7.46 -19.59 20.01
N VAL A 307 -7.94 -19.02 21.12
CA VAL A 307 -7.56 -19.44 22.48
C VAL A 307 -8.02 -20.87 22.78
N ASN A 308 -9.24 -21.25 22.37
CA ASN A 308 -9.78 -22.59 22.54
C ASN A 308 -9.01 -23.64 21.71
N GLU A 309 -8.60 -23.30 20.48
CA GLU A 309 -7.75 -24.18 19.65
C GLU A 309 -6.38 -24.46 20.29
N LEU A 310 -5.87 -23.52 21.08
CA LEU A 310 -4.55 -23.59 21.68
C LEU A 310 -4.49 -24.36 23.01
N LYS A 311 -5.62 -24.77 23.59
CA LYS A 311 -5.68 -25.50 24.88
C LYS A 311 -4.78 -24.88 25.96
N LEU A 312 -4.83 -23.56 26.12
CA LEU A 312 -3.98 -22.81 27.06
C LEU A 312 -4.19 -23.18 28.53
N ASP A 313 -5.25 -23.92 28.84
CA ASP A 313 -5.55 -24.45 30.18
C ASP A 313 -4.58 -25.54 30.66
N ASP A 314 -3.72 -26.11 29.78
CA ASP A 314 -2.83 -27.23 30.12
C ASP A 314 -1.48 -26.81 30.79
N ASN A 315 -1.21 -25.52 31.03
CA ASN A 315 0.07 -25.04 31.61
C ASN A 315 -0.03 -24.64 33.10
N GLU A 316 -0.59 -25.50 33.95
CA GLU A 316 -0.69 -25.27 35.41
C GLU A 316 0.69 -25.04 36.08
N GLU A 317 1.72 -25.74 35.62
CA GLU A 317 3.10 -25.62 36.16
C GLU A 317 3.70 -24.22 35.98
N LEU A 318 3.43 -23.56 34.84
CA LEU A 318 3.93 -22.21 34.55
C LEU A 318 3.27 -21.19 35.48
N ILE A 319 1.98 -21.35 35.72
CA ILE A 319 1.20 -20.49 36.62
C ILE A 319 1.71 -20.63 38.06
N GLU A 320 2.07 -21.84 38.50
CA GLU A 320 2.69 -22.06 39.81
C GLU A 320 4.09 -21.43 39.91
N LYS A 321 4.97 -21.60 38.91
CA LYS A 321 6.31 -20.99 38.90
C LYS A 321 6.27 -19.46 38.94
N ILE A 322 5.34 -18.84 38.18
CA ILE A 322 5.11 -17.39 38.18
C ILE A 322 4.58 -16.92 39.54
N LYS A 323 3.66 -17.66 40.17
CA LYS A 323 3.17 -17.37 41.55
C LYS A 323 4.29 -17.38 42.59
N HIS A 324 5.30 -18.22 42.40
CA HIS A 324 6.49 -18.28 43.26
C HIS A 324 7.61 -17.31 42.87
N GLY A 325 7.41 -16.49 41.84
CA GLY A 325 8.38 -15.49 41.38
C GLY A 325 9.67 -16.10 40.82
N GLN A 326 9.63 -17.37 40.40
CA GLN A 326 10.74 -18.08 39.79
C GLN A 326 10.58 -17.99 38.27
N PHE A 327 11.57 -17.43 37.59
CA PHE A 327 11.58 -17.30 36.14
C PHE A 327 13.00 -17.54 35.64
N THR A 328 13.17 -18.59 34.83
CA THR A 328 14.46 -19.04 34.29
C THR A 328 14.56 -18.75 32.80
N LEU A 329 15.75 -18.96 32.22
CA LEU A 329 15.94 -18.84 30.76
C LEU A 329 15.18 -19.93 30.00
N ARG A 330 14.99 -21.12 30.60
CA ARG A 330 14.13 -22.17 30.03
C ARG A 330 12.67 -21.73 29.96
N ASP A 331 12.14 -21.14 31.02
CA ASP A 331 10.75 -20.64 31.01
C ASP A 331 10.59 -19.56 29.92
N MET A 332 11.59 -18.69 29.71
CA MET A 332 11.60 -17.72 28.61
C MET A 332 11.63 -18.40 27.23
N TYR A 333 12.39 -19.48 27.05
CA TYR A 333 12.44 -20.28 25.83
C TYR A 333 11.08 -20.90 25.50
N GLU A 334 10.41 -21.48 26.50
CA GLU A 334 9.07 -22.04 26.36
C GLU A 334 8.05 -20.95 25.96
N GLN A 335 8.16 -19.75 26.55
CA GLN A 335 7.31 -18.62 26.14
C GLN A 335 7.54 -18.21 24.69
N PHE A 336 8.80 -18.12 24.24
CA PHE A 336 9.08 -17.81 22.84
C PHE A 336 8.58 -18.91 21.90
N THR A 337 8.68 -20.18 22.30
CA THR A 337 8.14 -21.31 21.54
C THR A 337 6.63 -21.23 21.41
N ASN A 338 5.92 -20.89 22.50
CA ASN A 338 4.48 -20.73 22.50
C ASN A 338 4.04 -19.53 21.66
N ILE A 339 4.76 -18.40 21.75
CA ILE A 339 4.51 -17.22 20.90
C ILE A 339 4.74 -17.56 19.42
N MET A 340 5.78 -18.33 19.08
CA MET A 340 6.02 -18.77 17.71
C MET A 340 4.93 -19.72 17.19
N LYS A 341 4.33 -20.55 18.06
CA LYS A 341 3.17 -21.40 17.71
C LYS A 341 1.88 -20.60 17.51
N MET A 342 1.75 -19.46 18.20
CA MET A 342 0.57 -18.58 18.14
C MET A 342 0.44 -17.78 16.84
N GLY A 343 1.46 -17.80 15.96
CA GLY A 343 1.49 -17.01 14.74
C GLY A 343 1.81 -15.53 15.00
N PRO A 344 1.62 -14.64 14.01
CA PRO A 344 1.96 -13.23 14.14
C PRO A 344 1.21 -12.54 15.29
N PHE A 345 1.95 -11.98 16.24
CA PHE A 345 1.40 -11.30 17.44
C PHE A 345 0.48 -10.11 17.08
N SER A 346 0.69 -9.52 15.90
CA SER A 346 -0.17 -8.50 15.30
C SER A 346 -1.61 -8.97 15.09
N GLN A 347 -1.82 -10.24 14.69
CA GLN A 347 -3.15 -10.79 14.45
C GLN A 347 -3.96 -10.88 15.75
N ILE A 348 -3.32 -11.28 16.85
CA ILE A 348 -3.94 -11.36 18.18
C ILE A 348 -4.23 -9.96 18.72
N MET A 349 -3.29 -9.02 18.59
CA MET A 349 -3.50 -7.64 19.02
C MET A 349 -4.61 -6.94 18.23
N GLY A 350 -4.75 -7.24 16.93
CA GLY A 350 -5.85 -6.75 16.09
C GLY A 350 -7.23 -7.29 16.49
N MET A 351 -7.30 -8.34 17.32
CA MET A 351 -8.55 -8.89 17.84
C MET A 351 -9.01 -8.22 19.15
N ILE A 352 -8.14 -7.47 19.85
CA ILE A 352 -8.44 -6.87 21.16
C ILE A 352 -9.13 -5.49 20.99
N PRO A 353 -10.36 -5.30 21.51
CA PRO A 353 -11.07 -4.02 21.42
C PRO A 353 -10.32 -2.88 22.14
N GLY A 354 -10.24 -1.71 21.49
CA GLY A 354 -9.69 -0.48 22.09
C GLY A 354 -8.17 -0.37 22.12
N PHE A 355 -7.45 -1.41 21.67
CA PHE A 355 -6.00 -1.36 21.45
C PHE A 355 -5.75 -0.84 20.03
N SER A 356 -5.22 0.37 19.87
CA SER A 356 -4.99 0.96 18.55
C SER A 356 -3.76 0.34 17.87
N GLN A 357 -3.83 0.14 16.55
CA GLN A 357 -2.69 -0.19 15.69
C GLN A 357 -1.54 0.83 15.80
N ASP A 358 -1.83 2.05 16.26
CA ASP A 358 -0.84 3.12 16.44
C ASP A 358 0.20 2.83 17.53
N PHE A 359 -0.06 1.89 18.45
CA PHE A 359 0.87 1.50 19.51
C PHE A 359 1.85 0.39 19.10
N MET A 360 1.73 -0.14 17.89
CA MET A 360 2.65 -1.14 17.35
C MET A 360 3.89 -0.44 16.77
N THR A 361 5.08 -0.77 17.28
CA THR A 361 6.34 -0.42 16.61
C THR A 361 6.28 -0.95 15.17
N LYS A 362 6.57 -0.10 14.18
CA LYS A 362 6.50 -0.37 12.73
C LYS A 362 7.57 -1.37 12.24
N GLY A 363 7.72 -2.53 12.89
CA GLY A 363 8.58 -3.63 12.44
C GLY A 363 7.72 -4.71 11.77
N GLY A 364 8.28 -5.40 10.78
CA GLY A 364 7.60 -6.47 10.06
C GLY A 364 7.25 -7.67 10.96
N GLU A 365 6.11 -8.31 10.71
CA GLU A 365 5.66 -9.50 11.44
C GLU A 365 6.66 -10.67 11.33
N GLN A 366 7.23 -10.85 10.13
CA GLN A 366 8.28 -11.83 9.87
C GLN A 366 9.60 -11.47 10.57
N GLU A 367 9.93 -10.18 10.68
CA GLU A 367 11.15 -9.71 11.36
C GLU A 367 11.06 -9.99 12.87
N SER A 368 9.90 -9.76 13.48
CA SER A 368 9.64 -10.08 14.88
C SER A 368 9.79 -11.58 15.16
N MET A 369 9.29 -12.43 14.27
CA MET A 369 9.44 -13.89 14.37
C MET A 369 10.88 -14.36 14.10
N ALA A 370 11.56 -13.77 13.12
CA ALA A 370 12.97 -14.05 12.84
C ALA A 370 13.86 -13.67 14.03
N ARG A 371 13.56 -12.55 14.69
CA ARG A 371 14.23 -12.12 15.92
C ARG A 371 14.00 -13.09 17.07
N LEU A 372 12.77 -13.55 17.29
CA LEU A 372 12.47 -14.56 18.31
C LEU A 372 13.20 -15.87 18.03
N LYS A 373 13.18 -16.34 16.77
CA LYS A 373 13.91 -17.53 16.33
C LYS A 373 15.42 -17.38 16.56
N LYS A 374 16.00 -16.21 16.27
CA LYS A 374 17.40 -15.91 16.55
C LYS A 374 17.70 -15.98 18.05
N LEU A 375 16.87 -15.40 18.90
CA LEU A 375 17.02 -15.51 20.36
C LEU A 375 16.94 -16.97 20.84
N MET A 376 16.06 -17.78 20.24
CA MET A 376 15.99 -19.23 20.51
C MET A 376 17.27 -19.95 20.10
N THR A 377 17.85 -19.69 18.93
CA THR A 377 19.13 -20.29 18.52
C THR A 377 20.30 -19.92 19.45
N ILE A 378 20.27 -18.74 20.07
CA ILE A 378 21.25 -18.34 21.10
C ILE A 378 21.05 -19.19 22.36
N MET A 379 19.80 -19.40 22.77
CA MET A 379 19.47 -20.26 23.92
C MET A 379 19.74 -21.75 23.66
N ASP A 380 19.57 -22.23 22.42
CA ASP A 380 19.94 -23.59 22.00
C ASP A 380 21.45 -23.87 22.17
N SER A 381 22.28 -22.82 22.20
CA SER A 381 23.72 -22.92 22.45
C SER A 381 24.11 -22.87 23.94
N MET A 382 23.13 -22.76 24.84
CA MET A 382 23.30 -22.82 26.29
C MET A 382 23.15 -24.27 26.78
N ASN A 383 23.76 -24.59 27.94
CA ASN A 383 23.53 -25.89 28.59
C ASN A 383 22.41 -25.81 29.64
N ASP A 384 21.93 -26.97 30.10
CA ASP A 384 20.85 -27.04 31.09
C ASP A 384 21.17 -26.26 32.38
N ALA A 385 22.43 -26.30 32.84
CA ALA A 385 22.85 -25.56 34.03
C ALA A 385 22.80 -24.02 33.84
N GLU A 386 22.86 -23.53 32.60
CA GLU A 386 22.69 -22.11 32.24
C GLU A 386 21.21 -21.76 32.06
N LEU A 387 20.42 -22.65 31.46
CA LEU A 387 18.99 -22.45 31.18
C LEU A 387 18.12 -22.54 32.44
N ASP A 388 18.39 -23.51 33.30
CA ASP A 388 17.60 -23.83 34.50
C ASP A 388 18.04 -23.07 35.75
N ASN A 389 19.05 -22.21 35.63
CA ASN A 389 19.50 -21.41 36.76
C ASN A 389 18.53 -20.27 37.07
N GLN A 390 18.12 -20.14 38.34
CA GLN A 390 17.27 -19.05 38.82
C GLN A 390 17.86 -17.65 38.57
N ASP A 391 19.18 -17.53 38.43
CA ASP A 391 19.88 -16.30 38.09
C ASP A 391 20.84 -16.53 36.91
N GLY A 392 20.31 -17.05 35.80
CA GLY A 392 21.07 -17.34 34.58
C GLY A 392 21.94 -16.16 34.12
N ALA A 393 21.44 -14.92 34.22
CA ALA A 393 22.20 -13.70 33.89
C ALA A 393 23.49 -13.54 34.69
N LYS A 394 23.49 -13.93 35.96
CA LYS A 394 24.66 -13.85 36.84
C LYS A 394 25.72 -14.89 36.49
N LEU A 395 25.36 -16.05 35.93
CA LEU A 395 26.34 -17.03 35.46
C LEU A 395 27.18 -16.49 34.30
N PHE A 396 26.53 -15.85 33.31
CA PHE A 396 27.22 -15.20 32.19
C PHE A 396 28.08 -14.02 32.64
N SER A 397 27.66 -13.31 33.69
CA SER A 397 28.44 -12.21 34.29
C SER A 397 29.67 -12.69 35.06
N LYS A 398 29.58 -13.84 35.76
CA LYS A 398 30.71 -14.43 36.51
C LYS A 398 31.73 -15.13 35.62
N GLN A 399 31.28 -15.71 34.51
CA GLN A 399 32.13 -16.45 33.58
C GLN A 399 31.88 -15.98 32.14
N PRO A 400 32.50 -14.86 31.71
CA PRO A 400 32.30 -14.29 30.38
C PRO A 400 32.66 -15.24 29.23
N THR A 401 33.53 -16.23 29.46
CA THR A 401 33.89 -17.26 28.48
C THR A 401 32.67 -18.06 27.99
N ARG A 402 31.58 -18.14 28.77
CA ARG A 402 30.31 -18.73 28.35
C ARG A 402 29.65 -17.94 27.22
N MET A 403 29.74 -16.60 27.25
CA MET A 403 29.20 -15.75 26.19
C MET A 403 29.94 -15.99 24.87
N ALA A 404 31.27 -16.09 24.90
CA ALA A 404 32.09 -16.41 23.73
C ALA A 404 31.78 -17.82 23.16
N ARG A 405 31.43 -18.79 24.02
CA ARG A 405 31.00 -20.12 23.59
C ARG A 405 29.63 -20.08 22.91
N VAL A 406 28.66 -19.45 23.55
CA VAL A 406 27.29 -19.30 23.02
C VAL A 406 27.31 -18.55 21.69
N ALA A 407 28.02 -17.43 21.61
CA ALA A 407 28.18 -16.63 20.40
C ALA A 407 28.70 -17.45 19.22
N ARG A 408 29.76 -18.25 19.44
CA ARG A 408 30.31 -19.16 18.42
C ARG A 408 29.34 -20.28 18.04
N GLY A 409 28.62 -20.84 19.00
CA GLY A 409 27.66 -21.93 18.76
C GLY A 409 26.44 -21.50 17.95
N SER A 410 25.96 -20.28 18.16
CA SER A 410 24.78 -19.75 17.46
C SER A 410 25.12 -18.86 16.26
N GLY A 411 26.41 -18.64 15.96
CA GLY A 411 26.85 -17.78 14.84
C GLY A 411 26.54 -16.30 15.02
N VAL A 412 26.44 -15.82 16.26
CA VAL A 412 26.13 -14.41 16.60
C VAL A 412 27.32 -13.74 17.29
N THR A 413 27.26 -12.43 17.46
CA THR A 413 28.27 -11.67 18.21
C THR A 413 28.05 -11.76 19.72
N GLU A 414 29.11 -11.63 20.52
CA GLU A 414 28.99 -11.59 21.99
C GLU A 414 28.08 -10.46 22.49
N ARG A 415 27.97 -9.36 21.73
CA ARG A 415 27.06 -8.25 22.02
C ARG A 415 25.60 -8.72 21.97
N GLU A 416 25.22 -9.53 21.01
CA GLU A 416 23.86 -10.03 20.87
C GLU A 416 23.50 -11.01 21.99
N VAL A 417 24.46 -11.83 22.44
CA VAL A 417 24.29 -12.66 23.64
C VAL A 417 24.08 -11.77 24.88
N LYS A 418 24.84 -10.68 25.01
CA LYS A 418 24.68 -9.71 26.10
C LYS A 418 23.30 -9.04 26.09
N GLU A 419 22.80 -8.71 24.90
CA GLU A 419 21.49 -8.11 24.69
C GLU A 419 20.36 -9.09 25.08
N LEU A 420 20.45 -10.37 24.71
CA LEU A 420 19.52 -11.41 25.16
C LEU A 420 19.47 -11.51 26.69
N ILE A 421 20.64 -11.57 27.33
CA ILE A 421 20.72 -11.65 28.80
C ILE A 421 20.15 -10.39 29.47
N SER A 422 20.36 -9.20 28.87
CA SER A 422 19.75 -7.96 29.34
C SER A 422 18.22 -7.99 29.21
N GLN A 423 17.70 -8.49 28.10
CA GLN A 423 16.26 -8.65 27.87
C GLN A 423 15.65 -9.64 28.87
N TYR A 424 16.28 -10.80 29.07
CA TYR A 424 15.90 -11.77 30.10
C TYR A 424 15.85 -11.11 31.49
N THR A 425 16.87 -10.35 31.87
CA THR A 425 16.93 -9.69 33.19
C THR A 425 15.77 -8.72 33.39
N LYS A 426 15.43 -7.94 32.34
CA LYS A 426 14.26 -7.04 32.37
C LYS A 426 12.95 -7.83 32.50
N PHE A 427 12.81 -8.93 31.76
CA PHE A 427 11.62 -9.76 31.78
C PHE A 427 11.43 -10.46 33.14
N ALA A 428 12.49 -11.06 33.68
CA ALA A 428 12.51 -11.66 35.01
C ALA A 428 12.15 -10.63 36.10
N ALA A 429 12.57 -9.37 35.97
CA ALA A 429 12.19 -8.31 36.90
C ALA A 429 10.69 -7.98 36.86
N VAL A 430 10.06 -8.04 35.68
CA VAL A 430 8.60 -7.88 35.54
C VAL A 430 7.87 -9.06 36.17
N VAL A 431 8.27 -10.30 35.85
CA VAL A 431 7.66 -11.52 36.42
C VAL A 431 7.79 -11.55 37.94
N LYS A 432 8.95 -11.16 38.49
CA LYS A 432 9.17 -11.05 39.93
C LYS A 432 8.29 -9.99 40.60
N LYS A 433 8.04 -8.86 39.93
CA LYS A 433 7.07 -7.84 40.39
C LYS A 433 5.63 -8.37 40.34
N MET A 434 5.30 -9.18 39.34
CA MET A 434 3.97 -9.78 39.18
C MET A 434 3.71 -10.91 40.19
N GLY A 435 4.73 -11.73 40.51
CA GLY A 435 4.66 -12.75 41.57
C GLY A 435 4.70 -12.17 43.00
N GLY A 436 5.19 -10.94 43.17
CA GLY A 436 5.14 -10.20 44.44
C GLY A 436 3.74 -9.68 44.82
N ILE A 437 2.78 -9.74 43.90
CA ILE A 437 1.39 -9.30 44.07
C ILE A 437 0.55 -10.35 44.83
N LYS A 438 1.07 -10.84 45.96
CA LYS A 438 0.25 -11.62 46.91
C LYS A 438 -0.82 -10.77 47.63
N GLY A 439 -0.86 -9.45 47.38
CA GLY A 439 -1.76 -8.51 48.05
C GLY A 439 -2.75 -7.73 47.17
N LEU A 440 -2.71 -7.84 45.82
CA LEU A 440 -3.46 -6.94 44.93
C LEU A 440 -4.71 -7.56 44.28
N PHE A 441 -5.02 -8.83 44.56
CA PHE A 441 -6.28 -9.49 44.13
C PHE A 441 -7.38 -9.48 45.22
N LYS A 442 -7.18 -8.72 46.31
CA LYS A 442 -8.28 -8.30 47.18
C LYS A 442 -8.60 -6.84 46.86
N GLY A 443 -9.79 -6.63 46.31
CA GLY A 443 -10.24 -5.36 45.76
C GLY A 443 -10.16 -4.18 46.74
N GLY A 444 -10.00 -3.00 46.16
CA GLY A 444 -10.15 -1.73 46.85
C GLY A 444 -8.93 -0.83 46.71
N ASP A 445 -9.13 0.22 45.91
CA ASP A 445 -8.51 1.54 46.05
C ASP A 445 -7.08 1.75 45.47
N MET A 446 -7.02 2.45 44.34
CA MET A 446 -5.80 3.11 43.86
C MET A 446 -6.14 4.50 43.34
N THR A 447 -6.15 5.47 44.26
CA THR A 447 -5.91 6.89 43.95
C THR A 447 -4.74 7.38 44.80
N LYS A 448 -3.61 7.72 44.18
CA LYS A 448 -2.86 8.98 44.41
C LYS A 448 -1.53 9.05 43.67
N ASN A 449 -1.31 10.26 43.15
CA ASN A 449 -0.05 10.93 42.78
C ASN A 449 0.49 10.78 41.35
N VAL A 450 -0.05 11.61 40.44
CA VAL A 450 0.77 12.46 39.54
C VAL A 450 0.07 13.82 39.40
N ASN A 451 0.83 14.93 39.50
CA ASN A 451 0.32 16.30 39.61
C ASN A 451 -0.02 16.91 38.23
N PRO A 452 -1.31 17.17 37.88
CA PRO A 452 -1.73 17.54 36.51
C PRO A 452 -1.57 19.03 36.15
N THR A 453 -1.23 19.89 37.10
CA THR A 453 -1.33 21.35 36.96
C THR A 453 -0.12 22.04 36.34
N GLN A 454 1.03 21.37 36.22
CA GLN A 454 2.23 21.93 35.57
C GLN A 454 2.27 21.69 34.05
N MET A 455 1.73 20.56 33.56
CA MET A 455 1.69 20.24 32.12
C MET A 455 0.61 21.02 31.37
N ALA A 456 -0.51 21.36 32.04
CA ALA A 456 -1.60 22.10 31.42
C ALA A 456 -1.26 23.58 31.13
N LYS A 457 -0.41 24.22 31.95
CA LYS A 457 -0.09 25.65 31.82
C LYS A 457 0.86 25.99 30.66
N LEU A 458 1.75 25.07 30.29
CA LEU A 458 2.72 25.29 29.20
C LEU A 458 2.07 25.10 27.82
N ASN A 459 1.18 24.12 27.67
CA ASN A 459 0.47 23.84 26.41
C ASN A 459 -0.64 24.86 26.09
N GLN A 460 -1.23 25.51 27.10
CA GLN A 460 -2.30 26.49 26.90
C GLN A 460 -1.83 27.85 26.36
N GLN A 461 -0.54 28.18 26.48
CA GLN A 461 0.01 29.47 26.03
C GLN A 461 0.42 29.49 24.56
N MET A 462 0.85 28.36 23.97
CA MET A 462 1.22 28.30 22.54
C MET A 462 0.02 28.11 21.60
N ALA A 463 -1.06 27.47 22.05
CA ALA A 463 -2.21 27.12 21.20
C ALA A 463 -3.17 28.30 20.90
N ARG A 464 -2.97 29.48 21.48
CA ARG A 464 -3.92 30.61 21.40
C ARG A 464 -3.62 31.66 20.32
N MET A 465 -2.64 31.46 19.43
CA MET A 465 -2.20 32.51 18.50
C MET A 465 -2.13 32.16 17.01
N MET A 466 -2.60 31.00 16.53
CA MET A 466 -2.56 30.71 15.09
C MET A 466 -3.78 29.96 14.55
N ASP A 467 -4.15 30.32 13.32
CA ASP A 467 -5.26 29.77 12.55
C ASP A 467 -4.90 28.37 11.99
N PRO A 468 -5.72 27.32 12.24
CA PRO A 468 -5.47 25.95 11.79
C PRO A 468 -5.42 25.75 10.26
N SER A 469 -6.08 26.63 9.49
CA SER A 469 -6.14 26.53 8.04
C SER A 469 -4.83 26.90 7.34
N VAL A 470 -4.01 27.74 7.99
CA VAL A 470 -2.69 28.16 7.51
C VAL A 470 -1.65 27.06 7.72
N LEU A 471 -1.75 26.30 8.81
CA LEU A 471 -0.82 25.24 9.19
C LEU A 471 -0.82 24.05 8.23
N GLN A 472 -1.98 23.76 7.64
CA GLN A 472 -2.18 22.62 6.74
C GLN A 472 -1.74 22.92 5.30
N ARG A 473 -1.81 24.19 4.88
CA ARG A 473 -1.25 24.66 3.60
C ARG A 473 0.29 24.75 3.60
N MET A 474 0.93 24.65 4.76
CA MET A 474 2.38 24.82 4.94
C MET A 474 3.13 23.53 5.28
N GLY A 475 2.56 22.34 5.01
CA GLY A 475 3.26 21.06 5.22
C GLY A 475 3.41 20.65 6.69
N GLY A 476 2.51 21.10 7.57
CA GLY A 476 2.51 20.72 8.99
C GLY A 476 3.65 21.36 9.80
N MET A 477 3.93 20.80 10.99
CA MET A 477 4.89 21.39 11.93
C MET A 477 6.34 21.40 11.40
N GLY A 478 6.71 20.42 10.57
CA GLY A 478 8.04 20.35 9.92
C GLY A 478 8.24 21.44 8.88
N GLY A 479 7.22 21.71 8.03
CA GLY A 479 7.25 22.81 7.08
C GLY A 479 7.26 24.19 7.75
N LEU A 480 6.56 24.35 8.88
CA LEU A 480 6.63 25.56 9.72
C LEU A 480 8.03 25.75 10.32
N GLN A 481 8.71 24.67 10.72
CA GLN A 481 10.05 24.71 11.30
C GLN A 481 11.12 25.02 10.24
N ASN A 482 10.96 24.52 9.01
CA ASN A 482 11.78 24.86 7.85
C ASN A 482 11.59 26.32 7.42
N MET A 483 10.35 26.81 7.41
CA MET A 483 10.06 28.22 7.13
C MET A 483 10.58 29.15 8.23
N MET A 484 10.46 28.78 9.51
CA MET A 484 11.04 29.56 10.62
C MET A 484 12.57 29.59 10.56
N ARG A 485 13.22 28.52 10.08
CA ARG A 485 14.67 28.51 9.78
C ARG A 485 15.02 29.41 8.60
N GLN A 486 14.22 29.43 7.53
CA GLN A 486 14.38 30.35 6.39
C GLN A 486 14.22 31.83 6.80
N LEU A 487 13.27 32.14 7.68
CA LEU A 487 13.07 33.49 8.23
C LEU A 487 14.19 33.95 9.17
N GLN A 488 14.94 33.02 9.79
CA GLN A 488 16.07 33.33 10.68
C GLN A 488 17.44 33.37 9.96
N GLN A 489 17.56 32.81 8.76
CA GLN A 489 18.82 32.70 8.02
C GLN A 489 18.74 33.36 6.64
N GLY A 490 18.80 34.70 6.60
CA GLY A 490 19.51 35.49 5.57
C GLY A 490 19.25 35.30 4.06
N ALA A 491 18.32 34.45 3.60
CA ALA A 491 18.08 34.17 2.19
C ALA A 491 16.69 34.68 1.74
N ALA A 492 16.41 35.96 1.96
CA ALA A 492 15.09 36.54 1.68
C ALA A 492 14.70 36.51 0.18
N ASP A 493 15.67 36.34 -0.73
CA ASP A 493 15.45 36.45 -2.18
C ASP A 493 15.74 35.15 -2.97
N TRP A 494 15.87 34.01 -2.28
CA TRP A 494 16.13 32.71 -2.92
C TRP A 494 14.90 31.79 -2.85
N SER A 495 14.68 31.00 -3.90
CA SER A 495 13.61 30.00 -3.94
C SER A 495 14.16 28.60 -4.22
N PHE A 496 13.53 27.57 -3.66
CA PHE A 496 13.89 26.17 -3.89
C PHE A 496 12.67 25.38 -4.33
N PHE A 497 12.82 24.60 -5.40
CA PHE A 497 11.80 23.70 -5.90
C PHE A 497 12.44 22.35 -6.24
N ALA A 498 11.72 21.26 -6.03
CA ALA A 498 12.20 19.92 -6.32
C ALA A 498 11.07 18.95 -6.66
N VAL A 499 11.40 17.95 -7.48
CA VAL A 499 10.59 16.75 -7.71
C VAL A 499 11.44 15.54 -7.35
N PHE A 500 10.88 14.67 -6.51
CA PHE A 500 11.48 13.42 -6.08
C PHE A 500 10.58 12.28 -6.55
N ASP A 501 11.05 11.51 -7.53
CA ASP A 501 10.30 10.38 -8.04
C ASP A 501 10.85 9.08 -7.44
N GLY A 502 10.03 8.43 -6.62
CA GLY A 502 10.45 7.29 -5.81
C GLY A 502 10.07 5.97 -6.45
N HIS A 503 10.99 5.00 -6.42
CA HIS A 503 10.74 3.64 -6.88
C HIS A 503 11.05 2.61 -5.80
N CYS A 504 10.41 1.44 -5.89
CA CYS A 504 10.52 0.36 -4.90
C CYS A 504 10.16 0.76 -3.45
N GLY A 505 9.42 1.86 -3.27
CA GLY A 505 8.95 2.40 -1.98
C GLY A 505 8.93 3.93 -2.01
N SER A 506 8.44 4.54 -0.93
CA SER A 506 8.34 6.01 -0.80
C SER A 506 9.24 6.59 0.30
N ILE A 507 9.97 5.76 1.04
CA ILE A 507 10.75 6.20 2.21
C ILE A 507 11.87 7.14 1.77
N VAL A 508 12.65 6.76 0.75
CA VAL A 508 13.76 7.58 0.25
C VAL A 508 13.25 8.88 -0.37
N SER A 509 12.25 8.85 -1.23
CA SER A 509 11.71 10.07 -1.86
C SER A 509 11.10 11.04 -0.85
N ALA A 510 10.35 10.54 0.14
CA ALA A 510 9.82 11.35 1.23
C ALA A 510 10.95 11.94 2.10
N HIS A 511 11.98 11.15 2.43
CA HIS A 511 13.11 11.65 3.20
C HIS A 511 13.89 12.72 2.42
N CYS A 512 14.04 12.57 1.10
CA CYS A 512 14.65 13.58 0.26
C CYS A 512 13.86 14.89 0.25
N ALA A 513 12.52 14.81 0.13
CA ALA A 513 11.63 15.96 0.19
C ALA A 513 11.75 16.75 1.50
N ASP A 514 11.87 16.04 2.62
CA ASP A 514 11.96 16.68 3.95
C ASP A 514 13.34 17.28 4.25
N ASN A 515 14.42 16.71 3.68
CA ASN A 515 15.79 16.94 4.20
C ASN A 515 16.82 17.45 3.17
N LEU A 516 16.58 17.37 1.86
CA LEU A 516 17.60 17.73 0.87
C LEU A 516 18.04 19.19 0.99
N LEU A 517 17.08 20.13 1.00
CA LEU A 517 17.39 21.56 1.13
C LEU A 517 18.17 21.84 2.41
N ALA A 518 17.69 21.35 3.56
CA ALA A 518 18.38 21.53 4.84
C ALA A 518 19.81 20.98 4.79
N THR A 519 20.02 19.84 4.16
CA THR A 519 21.35 19.21 4.03
C THR A 519 22.29 20.06 3.17
N ILE A 520 21.80 20.65 2.07
CA ILE A 520 22.57 21.57 1.22
C ILE A 520 22.96 22.83 2.00
N LEU A 521 21.98 23.46 2.68
CA LEU A 521 22.20 24.69 3.46
C LEU A 521 23.16 24.48 4.64
N GLU A 522 23.20 23.27 5.21
CA GLU A 522 24.09 22.91 6.32
C GLU A 522 25.51 22.50 5.87
N THR A 523 25.80 22.48 4.56
CA THR A 523 27.17 22.25 4.07
C THR A 523 28.10 23.42 4.43
N GLU A 524 29.37 23.12 4.66
CA GLU A 524 30.37 24.15 4.99
C GLU A 524 30.58 25.14 3.83
N ASP A 525 30.39 24.69 2.58
CA ASP A 525 30.49 25.56 1.42
C ASP A 525 29.31 26.53 1.33
N PHE A 526 28.08 26.08 1.57
CA PHE A 526 26.92 26.98 1.57
C PHE A 526 27.00 28.01 2.70
N LYS A 527 27.50 27.63 3.88
CA LYS A 527 27.68 28.57 5.01
C LYS A 527 28.70 29.68 4.75
N LYS A 528 29.61 29.50 3.79
CA LYS A 528 30.57 30.55 3.39
C LYS A 528 29.90 31.68 2.61
N ILE A 529 28.69 31.46 2.10
CA ILE A 529 27.90 32.46 1.40
C ILE A 529 27.30 33.41 2.45
N SER A 530 27.89 34.60 2.60
CA SER A 530 27.46 35.59 3.60
C SER A 530 26.15 36.28 3.18
N PRO A 531 25.09 36.29 4.02
CA PRO A 531 23.82 36.95 3.70
C PRO A 531 23.86 38.49 3.82
N LYS A 532 25.05 39.11 3.88
CA LYS A 532 25.21 40.55 4.12
C LYS A 532 25.59 41.31 2.84
N THR A 533 24.62 41.43 1.92
CA THR A 533 24.19 42.65 1.19
C THR A 533 23.31 42.26 -0.01
N PRO A 534 22.30 43.07 -0.40
CA PRO A 534 21.53 42.87 -1.64
C PRO A 534 22.39 42.94 -2.92
N GLU A 535 23.63 43.43 -2.79
CA GLU A 535 24.65 43.51 -3.85
C GLU A 535 25.59 42.29 -3.87
N SER A 536 25.37 41.28 -3.02
CA SER A 536 26.25 40.10 -2.91
C SER A 536 26.16 39.13 -4.10
N ASP A 537 25.20 39.33 -4.99
CA ASP A 537 25.05 38.65 -6.29
C ASP A 537 25.46 39.55 -7.47
N GLY A 538 26.21 40.64 -7.22
CA GLY A 538 26.60 41.68 -8.19
C GLY A 538 27.56 41.23 -9.29
N GLY A 539 27.20 40.20 -10.07
CA GLY A 539 27.91 39.76 -11.27
C GLY A 539 29.20 38.98 -11.01
N ASN A 540 29.44 38.50 -9.79
CA ASN A 540 30.66 37.74 -9.48
C ASN A 540 30.46 36.24 -9.73
N ASN A 541 31.10 35.72 -10.79
CA ASN A 541 31.25 34.29 -11.12
C ASN A 541 31.92 33.44 -10.00
N ASP A 542 32.35 34.06 -8.90
CA ASP A 542 33.15 33.42 -7.85
C ASP A 542 32.33 32.54 -6.87
N ILE A 543 31.00 32.75 -6.74
CA ILE A 543 30.17 31.96 -5.83
C ILE A 543 29.56 30.71 -6.48
N GLU A 544 29.46 30.67 -7.81
CA GLU A 544 28.93 29.53 -8.56
C GLU A 544 29.64 28.22 -8.19
N PRO A 545 30.99 28.15 -8.18
CA PRO A 545 31.71 26.93 -7.79
C PRO A 545 31.40 26.49 -6.36
N ILE A 546 31.20 27.45 -5.45
CA ILE A 546 30.87 27.18 -4.04
C ILE A 546 29.47 26.56 -3.95
N ILE A 547 28.49 27.10 -4.67
CA ILE A 547 27.12 26.60 -4.69
C ILE A 547 27.05 25.23 -5.36
N ARG A 548 27.74 25.03 -6.49
CA ARG A 548 27.87 23.72 -7.14
C ARG A 548 28.42 22.68 -6.17
N GLN A 549 29.50 23.03 -5.46
CA GLN A 549 30.11 22.16 -4.48
C GLN A 549 29.17 21.87 -3.29
N ALA A 550 28.45 22.88 -2.80
CA ALA A 550 27.47 22.74 -1.73
C ALA A 550 26.31 21.80 -2.12
N ILE A 551 25.75 21.95 -3.31
CA ILE A 551 24.69 21.07 -3.82
C ILE A 551 25.21 19.65 -3.95
N HIS A 552 26.36 19.46 -4.60
CA HIS A 552 26.97 18.14 -4.77
C HIS A 552 27.24 17.46 -3.42
N ALA A 553 27.86 18.18 -2.48
CA ALA A 553 28.11 17.68 -1.12
C ALA A 553 26.82 17.39 -0.36
N GLY A 554 25.78 18.20 -0.54
CA GLY A 554 24.46 17.99 0.05
C GLY A 554 23.82 16.68 -0.38
N PHE A 555 23.84 16.36 -1.67
CA PHE A 555 23.35 15.08 -2.20
C PHE A 555 24.13 13.88 -1.62
N LEU A 556 25.46 13.93 -1.64
CA LEU A 556 26.29 12.84 -1.10
C LEU A 556 26.05 12.65 0.40
N LYS A 557 25.94 13.74 1.16
CA LYS A 557 25.71 13.70 2.61
C LYS A 557 24.32 13.18 2.93
N LEU A 558 23.31 13.56 2.16
CA LEU A 558 21.95 13.06 2.32
C LEU A 558 21.90 11.55 2.06
N ASP A 559 22.51 11.08 0.97
CA ASP A 559 22.57 9.65 0.63
C ASP A 559 23.25 8.83 1.75
N GLU A 560 24.37 9.33 2.27
CA GLU A 560 25.09 8.71 3.38
C GLU A 560 24.30 8.73 4.70
N ASN A 561 23.50 9.77 4.95
CA ASN A 561 22.61 9.82 6.10
C ASN A 561 21.47 8.78 5.95
N MET A 562 20.90 8.66 4.75
CA MET A 562 19.87 7.67 4.46
C MET A 562 20.38 6.24 4.60
N ARG A 563 21.64 5.97 4.24
CA ARG A 563 22.28 4.67 4.44
C ARG A 563 22.28 4.21 5.90
N LYS A 564 22.21 5.14 6.85
CA LYS A 564 22.20 4.88 8.30
C LYS A 564 20.80 4.77 8.88
N MET A 565 19.75 5.06 8.11
CA MET A 565 18.37 4.88 8.55
C MET A 565 18.14 3.40 8.85
N PRO A 566 17.55 3.02 10.01
CA PRO A 566 17.46 1.63 10.42
C PRO A 566 16.84 0.70 9.36
N VAL A 567 15.73 1.13 8.74
CA VAL A 567 14.99 0.41 7.69
C VAL A 567 15.77 0.27 6.37
N VAL A 568 16.72 1.16 6.11
CA VAL A 568 17.58 1.09 4.93
C VAL A 568 18.82 0.23 5.23
N ALA A 569 19.44 0.44 6.39
CA ALA A 569 20.66 -0.23 6.83
C ALA A 569 20.47 -1.74 7.05
N ASN A 570 19.29 -2.16 7.50
CA ASN A 570 18.92 -3.57 7.67
C ASN A 570 18.41 -4.23 6.37
N GLY A 571 18.28 -3.46 5.28
CA GLY A 571 17.83 -3.93 3.97
C GLY A 571 16.32 -4.18 3.84
N GLU A 572 15.51 -3.70 4.79
CA GLU A 572 14.04 -3.78 4.72
C GLU A 572 13.47 -2.87 3.62
N ASP A 573 14.01 -1.67 3.50
CA ASP A 573 13.68 -0.70 2.46
C ASP A 573 14.78 -0.69 1.40
N LYS A 574 14.37 -1.03 0.18
CA LYS A 574 15.21 -0.98 -1.01
C LYS A 574 14.83 0.17 -1.92
N SER A 575 14.11 1.16 -1.39
CA SER A 575 13.61 2.24 -2.23
C SER A 575 14.77 3.10 -2.73
N GLY A 576 14.56 3.68 -3.90
CA GLY A 576 15.40 4.71 -4.46
C GLY A 576 14.54 5.89 -4.84
N SER A 577 15.20 7.00 -5.15
CA SER A 577 14.52 8.18 -5.67
C SER A 577 15.40 8.87 -6.68
N THR A 578 14.81 9.25 -7.80
CA THR A 578 15.34 10.36 -8.60
C THR A 578 15.20 11.65 -7.78
N ALA A 579 15.99 12.64 -8.13
CA ALA A 579 15.88 13.97 -7.58
C ALA A 579 16.27 14.99 -8.64
N VAL A 580 15.30 15.81 -9.05
CA VAL A 580 15.54 17.03 -9.81
C VAL A 580 15.16 18.21 -8.94
N CYS A 581 16.05 19.18 -8.77
CA CYS A 581 15.79 20.36 -7.96
C CYS A 581 16.46 21.61 -8.52
N THR A 582 15.92 22.77 -8.17
CA THR A 582 16.48 24.08 -8.56
C THR A 582 16.54 25.00 -7.35
N LEU A 583 17.69 25.66 -7.18
CA LEU A 583 17.83 26.88 -6.37
C LEU A 583 17.79 28.07 -7.32
N ILE A 584 16.90 29.02 -7.07
CA ILE A 584 16.74 30.22 -7.89
C ILE A 584 17.20 31.40 -7.05
N SER A 585 18.30 32.03 -7.44
CA SER A 585 18.77 33.30 -6.86
C SER A 585 18.20 34.49 -7.65
N PRO A 586 18.45 35.73 -7.22
CA PRO A 586 18.15 36.91 -8.02
C PRO A 586 18.79 36.88 -9.42
N THR A 587 19.92 36.21 -9.58
CA THR A 587 20.74 36.27 -10.81
C THR A 587 20.90 34.95 -11.54
N HIS A 588 20.72 33.80 -10.89
CA HIS A 588 21.00 32.49 -11.50
C HIS A 588 19.96 31.42 -11.15
N PHE A 589 19.81 30.45 -12.05
CA PHE A 589 19.24 29.14 -11.81
C PHE A 589 20.36 28.15 -11.53
N TYR A 590 20.28 27.42 -10.42
CA TYR A 590 21.16 26.30 -10.10
C TYR A 590 20.33 25.02 -10.10
N ILE A 591 20.37 24.29 -11.21
CA ILE A 591 19.53 23.11 -11.45
C ILE A 591 20.39 21.87 -11.23
N ALA A 592 19.95 20.96 -10.37
CA ALA A 592 20.62 19.70 -10.10
C ALA A 592 19.71 18.54 -10.50
N ASN A 593 20.24 17.60 -11.28
CA ASN A 593 19.54 16.39 -11.68
C ASN A 593 20.28 15.13 -11.25
N CYS A 594 19.58 14.19 -10.62
CA CYS A 594 20.08 12.88 -10.23
C CYS A 594 18.99 11.84 -10.54
N GLY A 595 19.09 11.18 -11.69
CA GLY A 595 18.03 10.30 -12.20
C GLY A 595 17.56 10.69 -13.60
N ASP A 596 16.40 10.18 -13.98
CA ASP A 596 15.72 10.41 -15.26
C ASP A 596 14.44 11.26 -15.15
N SER A 597 14.21 11.86 -13.98
CA SER A 597 13.46 13.11 -13.93
C SER A 597 14.26 14.22 -14.63
N ARG A 598 13.56 15.27 -15.09
CA ARG A 598 14.17 16.31 -15.92
C ARG A 598 13.62 17.68 -15.58
N ALA A 599 14.49 18.68 -15.69
CA ALA A 599 14.13 20.08 -15.64
C ALA A 599 14.37 20.76 -16.98
N VAL A 600 13.42 21.60 -17.39
CA VAL A 600 13.47 22.36 -18.65
C VAL A 600 13.10 23.82 -18.42
N LEU A 601 14.05 24.73 -18.71
CA LEU A 601 13.82 26.17 -18.71
C LEU A 601 13.33 26.60 -20.09
N CYS A 602 12.16 27.25 -20.13
CA CYS A 602 11.61 27.86 -21.33
C CYS A 602 11.97 29.35 -21.41
N ARG A 603 12.53 29.76 -22.54
CA ARG A 603 12.90 31.15 -22.84
C ARG A 603 12.36 31.52 -24.21
N ASN A 604 11.59 32.60 -24.29
CA ASN A 604 10.95 33.03 -25.54
C ASN A 604 10.17 31.91 -26.27
N GLY A 605 9.53 31.01 -25.53
CA GLY A 605 8.72 29.91 -26.07
C GLY A 605 9.49 28.64 -26.43
N GLU A 606 10.82 28.63 -26.30
CA GLU A 606 11.67 27.50 -26.67
C GLU A 606 12.46 26.95 -25.47
N PRO A 607 12.82 25.65 -25.46
CA PRO A 607 13.68 25.06 -24.43
C PRO A 607 15.09 25.68 -24.49
N ALA A 608 15.45 26.50 -23.50
CA ALA A 608 16.77 27.10 -23.40
C ALA A 608 17.77 26.19 -22.68
N VAL A 609 17.31 25.48 -21.65
CA VAL A 609 18.13 24.62 -20.80
C VAL A 609 17.32 23.37 -20.54
N SER A 610 17.94 22.20 -20.74
CA SER A 610 17.38 20.92 -20.36
C SER A 610 18.45 20.13 -19.64
N THR A 611 18.11 19.58 -18.47
CA THR A 611 18.97 18.59 -17.83
C THR A 611 18.97 17.30 -18.64
N MET A 612 20.02 16.49 -18.50
CA MET A 612 20.09 15.17 -19.14
C MET A 612 19.62 14.07 -18.21
N ASP A 613 18.90 13.09 -18.76
CA ASP A 613 18.47 11.91 -18.03
C ASP A 613 19.63 10.94 -17.82
N HIS A 614 19.75 10.44 -16.60
CA HIS A 614 20.78 9.48 -16.22
C HIS A 614 20.32 8.04 -16.49
N LYS A 615 20.33 7.66 -17.78
CA LYS A 615 20.00 6.30 -18.21
C LYS A 615 21.27 5.42 -18.26
N PRO A 616 21.20 4.12 -17.89
CA PRO A 616 22.34 3.18 -17.94
C PRO A 616 22.98 3.01 -19.32
N THR A 617 22.28 3.39 -20.38
CA THR A 617 22.74 3.33 -21.77
C THR A 617 23.70 4.45 -22.15
N VAL A 618 23.73 5.55 -21.38
CA VAL A 618 24.64 6.68 -21.62
C VAL A 618 26.08 6.22 -21.46
N ALA A 619 26.96 6.58 -22.41
CA ALA A 619 28.31 5.99 -22.50
C ALA A 619 29.14 6.15 -21.21
N ALA A 620 29.11 7.34 -20.58
CA ALA A 620 29.81 7.59 -19.33
C ALA A 620 29.23 6.77 -18.16
N GLU A 621 27.91 6.67 -18.08
CA GLU A 621 27.20 5.91 -17.04
C GLU A 621 27.46 4.40 -17.21
N LYS A 622 27.34 3.88 -18.43
CA LYS A 622 27.63 2.50 -18.79
C LYS A 622 29.06 2.12 -18.42
N LYS A 623 30.03 2.99 -18.72
CA LYS A 623 31.43 2.78 -18.38
C LYS A 623 31.60 2.67 -16.86
N ARG A 624 31.03 3.61 -16.08
CA ARG A 624 31.08 3.54 -14.61
C ARG A 624 30.48 2.23 -14.08
N ILE A 625 29.31 1.85 -14.57
CA ILE A 625 28.62 0.60 -14.16
C ILE A 625 29.50 -0.61 -14.42
N GLN A 626 30.11 -0.70 -15.61
CA GLN A 626 30.99 -1.81 -15.99
C GLN A 626 32.28 -1.85 -15.17
N GLU A 627 32.88 -0.69 -14.91
CA GLU A 627 34.06 -0.57 -14.05
C GLU A 627 33.74 -1.00 -12.61
N ALA A 628 32.54 -0.67 -12.10
CA ALA A 628 32.04 -1.13 -10.81
C ALA A 628 31.68 -2.63 -10.76
N GLY A 629 31.91 -3.39 -11.85
CA GLY A 629 31.62 -4.83 -11.93
C GLY A 629 30.15 -5.16 -12.27
N GLY A 630 29.34 -4.15 -12.59
CA GLY A 630 27.97 -4.32 -13.06
C GLY A 630 27.87 -4.53 -14.57
N SER A 631 26.65 -4.68 -15.06
CA SER A 631 26.34 -4.82 -16.48
C SER A 631 25.13 -3.95 -16.87
N VAL A 632 24.99 -3.64 -18.15
CA VAL A 632 23.81 -2.95 -18.69
C VAL A 632 23.11 -3.91 -19.62
N MET A 633 21.96 -4.42 -19.20
CA MET A 633 21.15 -5.41 -19.92
C MET A 633 19.73 -4.87 -20.05
N ILE A 634 19.13 -4.96 -21.25
CA ILE A 634 17.76 -4.48 -21.50
C ILE A 634 17.60 -3.01 -21.05
N HIS A 635 18.59 -2.17 -21.37
CA HIS A 635 18.65 -0.74 -20.98
C HIS A 635 18.64 -0.45 -19.46
N ARG A 636 18.87 -1.46 -18.61
CA ARG A 636 18.82 -1.39 -17.14
C ARG A 636 20.14 -1.80 -16.49
N VAL A 637 20.45 -1.25 -15.31
CA VAL A 637 21.58 -1.68 -14.46
C VAL A 637 21.29 -3.10 -13.97
N ASN A 638 22.19 -4.04 -14.30
CA ASN A 638 22.06 -5.47 -14.04
C ASN A 638 20.73 -6.09 -14.51
N GLY A 639 20.05 -5.47 -15.48
CA GLY A 639 18.73 -5.91 -15.95
C GLY A 639 17.54 -5.47 -15.08
N SER A 640 17.78 -4.79 -13.94
CA SER A 640 16.75 -4.46 -12.96
C SER A 640 16.39 -2.97 -12.94
N LEU A 641 17.37 -2.09 -12.71
CA LEU A 641 17.10 -0.67 -12.43
C LEU A 641 17.19 0.20 -13.70
N ALA A 642 16.19 1.06 -13.92
CA ALA A 642 16.09 1.91 -15.12
C ALA A 642 17.00 3.15 -15.12
N VAL A 643 17.46 3.56 -13.94
CA VAL A 643 18.32 4.72 -13.73
C VAL A 643 19.74 4.32 -13.39
N SER A 644 20.71 5.14 -13.81
CA SER A 644 22.12 4.98 -13.42
C SER A 644 22.53 5.90 -12.28
N ARG A 645 21.71 6.90 -11.94
CA ARG A 645 21.92 7.78 -10.79
C ARG A 645 20.63 7.91 -9.99
N ALA A 646 20.75 7.85 -8.68
CA ALA A 646 19.63 7.98 -7.76
C ALA A 646 20.15 8.16 -6.32
N LEU A 647 19.30 8.74 -5.48
CA LEU A 647 19.44 8.66 -4.03
C LEU A 647 18.81 7.35 -3.53
N GLY A 648 19.33 6.74 -2.48
CA GLY A 648 18.89 5.41 -2.05
C GLY A 648 19.55 4.29 -2.85
N ASP A 649 18.79 3.24 -3.23
CA ASP A 649 19.29 2.15 -4.09
C ASP A 649 20.57 1.48 -3.58
N PHE A 650 20.70 1.32 -2.26
CA PHE A 650 21.98 0.93 -1.63
C PHE A 650 22.48 -0.47 -2.00
N GLU A 651 21.60 -1.32 -2.55
CA GLU A 651 22.00 -2.61 -3.13
C GLU A 651 22.95 -2.44 -4.34
N TYR A 652 22.91 -1.30 -5.02
CA TYR A 652 23.80 -0.94 -6.12
C TYR A 652 25.00 -0.08 -5.69
N LYS A 653 25.14 0.21 -4.38
CA LYS A 653 26.15 1.12 -3.80
C LYS A 653 27.08 0.46 -2.78
N SER A 654 27.34 -0.83 -2.97
CA SER A 654 28.07 -1.67 -2.01
C SER A 654 29.28 -2.38 -2.62
N VAL A 655 29.85 -1.86 -3.71
CA VAL A 655 31.09 -2.38 -4.31
C VAL A 655 32.28 -1.95 -3.46
N GLU A 656 33.03 -2.94 -2.95
CA GLU A 656 34.23 -2.71 -2.16
C GLU A 656 35.31 -1.96 -2.96
N GLY A 657 36.02 -1.04 -2.31
CA GLY A 657 37.12 -0.27 -2.91
C GLY A 657 36.71 0.85 -3.88
N ARG A 658 35.39 1.11 -4.03
CA ARG A 658 34.85 2.19 -4.88
C ARG A 658 34.28 3.32 -4.03
N GLY A 659 34.53 4.57 -4.42
CA GLY A 659 33.91 5.74 -3.78
C GLY A 659 32.38 5.81 -4.02
N PRO A 660 31.64 6.67 -3.29
CA PRO A 660 30.18 6.79 -3.43
C PRO A 660 29.71 7.08 -4.87
N THR A 661 30.51 7.81 -5.64
CA THR A 661 30.20 8.22 -7.01
C THR A 661 30.69 7.24 -8.08
N GLU A 662 31.41 6.20 -7.68
CA GLU A 662 32.01 5.18 -8.55
C GLU A 662 31.27 3.84 -8.47
N GLN A 663 30.13 3.82 -7.80
CA GLN A 663 29.26 2.67 -7.64
C GLN A 663 28.45 2.39 -8.93
N LEU A 664 27.70 1.28 -8.96
CA LEU A 664 26.82 0.96 -10.10
C LEU A 664 25.78 2.09 -10.27
N VAL A 665 25.20 2.53 -9.16
CA VAL A 665 24.30 3.69 -9.11
C VAL A 665 24.97 4.81 -8.33
N SER A 666 25.05 6.02 -8.90
CA SER A 666 25.69 7.17 -8.25
C SER A 666 24.66 8.11 -7.63
N PRO A 667 24.85 8.61 -6.39
CA PRO A 667 24.04 9.68 -5.82
C PRO A 667 24.45 11.09 -6.28
N ALA A 668 25.54 11.21 -7.07
CA ALA A 668 26.05 12.51 -7.48
C ALA A 668 25.16 13.17 -8.55
N PRO A 669 24.60 14.36 -8.28
CA PRO A 669 23.82 15.07 -9.28
C PRO A 669 24.74 15.66 -10.36
N GLU A 670 24.20 15.81 -11.56
CA GLU A 670 24.73 16.75 -12.54
C GLU A 670 24.12 18.13 -12.28
N ILE A 671 24.97 19.18 -12.29
CA ILE A 671 24.56 20.54 -11.91
C ILE A 671 24.73 21.46 -13.11
N TYR A 672 23.66 22.17 -13.44
CA TYR A 672 23.56 23.17 -14.50
C TYR A 672 23.39 24.53 -13.83
N VAL A 673 24.10 25.54 -14.33
CA VAL A 673 24.02 26.91 -13.80
C VAL A 673 23.80 27.86 -14.95
N GLU A 674 22.75 28.65 -14.83
CA GLU A 674 22.24 29.45 -15.93
C GLU A 674 21.84 30.82 -15.43
N SER A 675 22.35 31.88 -16.07
CA SER A 675 22.01 33.25 -15.68
C SER A 675 20.55 33.57 -16.04
N ARG A 676 19.88 34.25 -15.11
CA ARG A 676 18.51 34.71 -15.27
C ARG A 676 18.47 35.86 -16.28
N LYS A 677 17.46 35.81 -17.14
CA LYS A 677 17.08 36.83 -18.09
C LYS A 677 15.61 37.19 -17.86
N PRO A 678 15.29 38.12 -16.95
CA PRO A 678 13.92 38.40 -16.53
C PRO A 678 12.95 38.73 -17.66
N ASP A 679 13.44 39.30 -18.75
CA ASP A 679 12.66 39.70 -19.92
C ASP A 679 12.44 38.55 -20.93
N GLU A 680 13.18 37.44 -20.81
CA GLU A 680 13.12 36.30 -21.75
C GLU A 680 12.64 35.01 -21.08
N ASP A 681 12.95 34.82 -19.79
CA ASP A 681 12.63 33.61 -19.02
C ASP A 681 11.13 33.55 -18.77
N GLN A 682 10.47 32.54 -19.31
CA GLN A 682 9.02 32.41 -19.22
C GLN A 682 8.61 31.50 -18.06
N PHE A 683 9.13 30.27 -18.06
CA PHE A 683 8.84 29.30 -17.02
C PHE A 683 9.91 28.21 -16.95
N LEU A 684 10.00 27.54 -15.80
CA LEU A 684 10.83 26.38 -15.54
C LEU A 684 9.94 25.23 -15.11
N VAL A 685 10.12 24.08 -15.75
CA VAL A 685 9.40 22.83 -15.45
C VAL A 685 10.36 21.86 -14.80
N LEU A 686 9.93 21.21 -13.71
CA LEU A 686 10.58 20.02 -13.15
C LEU A 686 9.54 18.91 -13.20
N ALA A 687 9.84 17.78 -13.84
CA ALA A 687 8.89 16.67 -13.93
C ALA A 687 9.58 15.30 -13.92
N CYS A 688 8.84 14.27 -13.53
CA CYS A 688 9.29 12.88 -13.60
C CYS A 688 9.16 12.28 -15.02
N ASP A 689 9.70 11.09 -15.21
CA ASP A 689 9.74 10.37 -16.48
C ASP A 689 8.33 10.05 -17.03
N GLY A 690 7.32 9.86 -16.18
CA GLY A 690 5.93 9.68 -16.59
C GLY A 690 5.38 10.81 -17.49
N ILE A 691 5.98 12.02 -17.43
CA ILE A 691 5.71 13.12 -18.37
C ILE A 691 6.63 13.03 -19.61
N TRP A 692 7.94 12.86 -19.38
CA TRP A 692 8.96 12.91 -20.43
C TRP A 692 8.96 11.71 -21.38
N ASP A 693 8.39 10.58 -20.98
CA ASP A 693 8.23 9.38 -21.81
C ASP A 693 7.23 9.58 -22.95
N VAL A 694 6.30 10.54 -22.81
CA VAL A 694 5.26 10.83 -23.81
C VAL A 694 5.32 12.26 -24.36
N MET A 695 6.17 13.12 -23.79
CA MET A 695 6.35 14.50 -24.23
C MET A 695 7.82 14.85 -24.41
N THR A 696 8.17 15.41 -25.58
CA THR A 696 9.48 16.02 -25.81
C THR A 696 9.59 17.36 -25.08
N ASN A 697 10.82 17.87 -24.94
CA ASN A 697 11.05 19.19 -24.34
C ASN A 697 10.31 20.28 -25.11
N GLU A 698 10.38 20.24 -26.44
CA GLU A 698 9.75 21.21 -27.35
C GLU A 698 8.22 21.12 -27.27
N ASP A 699 7.67 19.90 -27.28
CA ASP A 699 6.23 19.67 -27.17
C ASP A 699 5.68 20.23 -25.86
N LEU A 700 6.37 19.96 -24.75
CA LEU A 700 5.92 20.41 -23.43
C LEU A 700 6.04 21.93 -23.29
N CYS A 701 7.13 22.53 -23.76
CA CYS A 701 7.29 23.98 -23.76
C CYS A 701 6.20 24.67 -24.58
N LYS A 702 5.94 24.21 -25.81
CA LYS A 702 4.89 24.77 -26.67
C LYS A 702 3.51 24.62 -26.05
N PHE A 703 3.23 23.45 -25.48
CA PHE A 703 1.96 23.17 -24.84
C PHE A 703 1.73 24.07 -23.62
N ILE A 704 2.69 24.17 -22.69
CA ILE A 704 2.57 25.04 -21.50
C ILE A 704 2.49 26.51 -21.91
N HIS A 705 3.31 26.95 -22.88
CA HIS A 705 3.25 28.31 -23.41
C HIS A 705 1.84 28.63 -23.92
N HIS A 706 1.24 27.73 -24.70
CA HIS A 706 -0.13 27.91 -25.18
C HIS A 706 -1.16 27.91 -24.03
N GLN A 707 -1.07 26.98 -23.07
CA GLN A 707 -1.97 26.96 -21.92
C GLN A 707 -1.90 28.25 -21.08
N LEU A 708 -0.72 28.86 -20.93
CA LEU A 708 -0.56 30.15 -20.26
C LEU A 708 -1.20 31.34 -21.02
N THR A 709 -1.39 31.21 -22.34
CA THR A 709 -2.18 32.19 -23.11
C THR A 709 -3.70 32.01 -22.97
N ILE A 710 -4.14 30.92 -22.34
CA ILE A 710 -5.54 30.64 -22.03
C ILE A 710 -5.85 31.00 -20.57
N THR A 711 -4.98 30.61 -19.63
CA THR A 711 -5.20 30.83 -18.20
C THR A 711 -3.90 31.11 -17.46
N ASP A 712 -3.95 31.98 -16.46
CA ASP A 712 -2.87 32.24 -15.49
C ASP A 712 -2.93 31.32 -14.26
N ASP A 713 -3.91 30.41 -14.20
CA ASP A 713 -4.05 29.41 -13.15
C ASP A 713 -3.10 28.23 -13.40
N LEU A 714 -1.95 28.25 -12.70
CA LEU A 714 -0.92 27.22 -12.85
C LEU A 714 -1.39 25.81 -12.47
N ALA A 715 -2.40 25.68 -11.60
CA ALA A 715 -2.96 24.37 -11.26
C ALA A 715 -3.71 23.78 -12.45
N LYS A 716 -4.46 24.60 -13.20
CA LYS A 716 -5.11 24.18 -14.44
C LYS A 716 -4.11 23.86 -15.54
N VAL A 717 -3.07 24.68 -15.71
CA VAL A 717 -2.00 24.40 -16.70
C VAL A 717 -1.31 23.08 -16.39
N SER A 718 -0.95 22.85 -15.12
CA SER A 718 -0.31 21.61 -14.70
C SER A 718 -1.22 20.40 -14.86
N SER A 719 -2.51 20.52 -14.53
CA SER A 719 -3.50 19.45 -14.74
C SER A 719 -3.69 19.13 -16.23
N ALA A 720 -3.72 20.16 -17.08
CA ALA A 720 -3.79 20.00 -18.53
C ALA A 720 -2.59 19.25 -19.11
N VAL A 721 -1.39 19.45 -18.55
CA VAL A 721 -0.19 18.69 -18.92
C VAL A 721 -0.37 17.21 -18.57
N VAL A 722 -0.80 16.91 -17.35
CA VAL A 722 -1.01 15.53 -16.87
C VAL A 722 -2.10 14.82 -17.69
N ASP A 723 -3.24 15.48 -17.92
CA ASP A 723 -4.34 14.96 -18.74
C ASP A 723 -3.89 14.66 -20.18
N ASN A 724 -3.09 15.55 -20.77
CA ASN A 724 -2.52 15.31 -22.09
C ASN A 724 -1.52 14.14 -22.10
N CYS A 725 -0.72 13.96 -21.06
CA CYS A 725 0.19 12.82 -20.95
C CYS A 725 -0.58 11.49 -20.80
N LEU A 726 -1.64 11.46 -20.00
CA LEU A 726 -2.56 10.31 -19.91
C LEU A 726 -3.19 9.99 -21.26
N PHE A 727 -3.62 11.02 -21.99
CA PHE A 727 -4.18 10.86 -23.34
C PHE A 727 -3.16 10.31 -24.34
N LYS A 728 -1.90 10.76 -24.27
CA LYS A 728 -0.79 10.22 -25.06
C LYS A 728 -0.36 8.80 -24.63
N GLY A 729 -0.97 8.23 -23.58
CA GLY A 729 -0.79 6.85 -23.18
C GLY A 729 0.24 6.63 -22.06
N SER A 730 0.60 7.68 -21.30
CA SER A 730 1.42 7.51 -20.10
C SER A 730 0.69 6.61 -19.10
N ARG A 731 1.42 5.65 -18.53
CA ARG A 731 0.91 4.67 -17.53
C ARG A 731 1.63 4.76 -16.20
N ASP A 732 2.59 5.69 -16.09
CA ASP A 732 3.40 5.85 -14.89
C ASP A 732 2.79 6.91 -13.95
N ASN A 733 3.36 7.03 -12.75
CA ASN A 733 3.07 8.15 -11.87
C ASN A 733 3.62 9.45 -12.47
N MET A 734 2.87 10.54 -12.31
CA MET A 734 3.20 11.83 -12.90
C MET A 734 3.25 12.90 -11.82
N SER A 735 4.41 13.54 -11.70
CA SER A 735 4.67 14.69 -10.84
C SER A 735 5.27 15.81 -11.69
N ILE A 736 4.72 17.01 -11.56
CA ILE A 736 5.20 18.20 -12.25
C ILE A 736 5.18 19.40 -11.29
N VAL A 737 6.24 20.19 -11.33
CA VAL A 737 6.32 21.52 -10.72
C VAL A 737 6.55 22.53 -11.83
N LEU A 738 5.60 23.45 -12.01
CA LEU A 738 5.66 24.55 -12.97
C LEU A 738 5.92 25.86 -12.23
N ILE A 739 7.00 26.55 -12.59
CA ILE A 739 7.42 27.83 -12.01
C ILE A 739 7.37 28.87 -13.11
N THR A 740 6.56 29.91 -12.98
CA THR A 740 6.48 31.00 -13.96
C THR A 740 7.25 32.23 -13.52
N PHE A 741 7.81 32.95 -14.50
CA PHE A 741 8.55 34.18 -14.31
C PHE A 741 7.81 35.37 -14.97
N PRO A 742 8.28 36.63 -14.77
CA PRO A 742 7.58 37.81 -15.29
C PRO A 742 7.31 37.80 -16.80
N ALA A 743 8.20 37.22 -17.62
CA ALA A 743 8.02 37.12 -19.07
C ALA A 743 7.14 35.93 -19.52
N ALA A 744 6.51 35.20 -18.58
CA ALA A 744 5.52 34.18 -18.90
C ALA A 744 4.37 34.77 -19.73
N PRO A 745 3.85 34.02 -20.73
CA PRO A 745 2.66 34.43 -21.45
C PRO A 745 1.50 34.76 -20.51
N LYS A 746 0.68 35.72 -20.91
CA LYS A 746 -0.54 36.11 -20.20
C LYS A 746 -1.76 35.72 -21.01
N PRO A 747 -2.93 35.51 -20.37
CA PRO A 747 -4.16 35.20 -21.08
C PRO A 747 -4.48 36.23 -22.18
N ILE A 748 -4.66 35.76 -23.43
CA ILE A 748 -4.98 36.57 -24.60
C ILE A 748 -6.47 36.37 -24.90
N LYS A 749 -7.24 37.47 -24.92
CA LYS A 749 -8.71 37.42 -25.02
C LYS A 749 -9.20 36.63 -26.23
N GLU A 750 -8.57 36.81 -27.38
CA GLU A 750 -8.93 36.14 -28.63
C GLU A 750 -8.70 34.63 -28.54
N ILE A 751 -7.62 34.19 -27.89
CA ILE A 751 -7.31 32.76 -27.68
C ILE A 751 -8.29 32.16 -26.68
N VAL A 752 -8.58 32.85 -25.58
CA VAL A 752 -9.56 32.42 -24.57
C VAL A 752 -10.95 32.26 -25.20
N GLU A 753 -11.36 33.18 -26.07
CA GLU A 753 -12.65 33.06 -26.76
C GLU A 753 -12.66 31.90 -27.77
N SER A 754 -11.56 31.69 -28.50
CA SER A 754 -11.40 30.55 -29.40
C SER A 754 -11.46 29.22 -28.66
N GLU A 755 -10.79 29.12 -27.51
CA GLU A 755 -10.79 27.93 -26.67
C GLU A 755 -12.18 27.63 -26.12
N ARG A 756 -12.91 28.68 -25.72
CA ARG A 756 -14.30 28.56 -25.25
C ARG A 756 -15.23 28.02 -26.34
N LYS A 757 -15.09 28.48 -27.59
CA LYS A 757 -15.88 27.97 -28.73
C LYS A 757 -15.58 26.50 -29.01
N PHE A 758 -14.31 26.11 -28.90
CA PHE A 758 -13.90 24.72 -29.03
C PHE A 758 -14.49 23.84 -27.92
N GLU A 759 -14.46 24.30 -26.67
CA GLU A 759 -15.10 23.61 -25.54
C GLU A 759 -16.63 23.48 -25.72
N GLU A 760 -17.31 24.51 -26.23
CA GLU A 760 -18.75 24.46 -26.56
C GLU A 760 -19.05 23.40 -27.65
N ASN A 761 -18.16 23.21 -28.63
CA ASN A 761 -18.29 22.18 -29.66
C ASN A 761 -18.03 20.77 -29.09
N ILE A 762 -17.02 20.61 -28.22
CA ILE A 762 -16.76 19.37 -27.47
C ILE A 762 -17.97 19.01 -26.61
N GLU A 763 -18.53 19.98 -25.89
CA GLU A 763 -19.68 19.78 -25.03
C GLU A 763 -20.88 19.29 -25.82
N ARG A 764 -21.23 19.98 -26.92
CA ARG A 764 -22.32 19.58 -27.80
C ARG A 764 -22.16 18.14 -28.28
N ARG A 765 -20.97 17.79 -28.78
CA ARG A 765 -20.72 16.46 -29.32
C ARG A 765 -20.70 15.38 -28.23
N THR A 766 -20.13 15.68 -27.06
CA THR A 766 -20.16 14.79 -25.90
C THR A 766 -21.59 14.52 -25.45
N LEU A 767 -22.45 15.55 -25.43
CA LEU A 767 -23.85 15.40 -25.04
C LEU A 767 -24.64 14.54 -26.04
N GLU A 768 -24.35 14.63 -27.34
CA GLU A 768 -24.91 13.75 -28.38
C GLU A 768 -24.48 12.29 -28.19
N ILE A 769 -23.17 12.04 -27.97
CA ILE A 769 -22.67 10.67 -27.70
C ILE A 769 -23.36 10.10 -26.45
N LEU A 770 -23.54 10.92 -25.41
CA LEU A 770 -24.26 10.54 -24.19
C LEU A 770 -25.78 10.37 -24.39
N GLN A 771 -26.38 10.83 -25.49
CA GLN A 771 -27.78 10.52 -25.82
C GLN A 771 -27.88 9.13 -26.43
N ASP A 772 -26.91 8.75 -27.27
CA ASP A 772 -26.84 7.44 -27.91
C ASP A 772 -26.40 6.33 -26.94
N ASP A 773 -25.43 6.62 -26.06
CA ASP A 773 -24.95 5.73 -25.01
C ASP A 773 -24.76 6.49 -23.68
N PRO A 774 -25.77 6.47 -22.78
CA PRO A 774 -25.70 7.15 -21.49
C PRO A 774 -24.62 6.64 -20.53
N ASN A 775 -24.06 5.44 -20.77
CA ASN A 775 -23.04 4.83 -19.90
C ASN A 775 -21.65 4.79 -20.53
N VAL A 776 -21.44 5.54 -21.62
CA VAL A 776 -20.15 5.61 -22.32
C VAL A 776 -19.04 6.07 -21.38
N GLU A 777 -17.91 5.35 -21.39
CA GLU A 777 -16.73 5.76 -20.62
C GLU A 777 -16.03 6.97 -21.26
N VAL A 778 -15.41 7.81 -20.43
CA VAL A 778 -14.64 9.00 -20.85
C VAL A 778 -13.59 8.66 -21.90
N SER A 779 -12.91 7.53 -21.72
CA SER A 779 -11.90 6.99 -22.66
C SER A 779 -12.50 6.76 -24.05
N ARG A 780 -13.73 6.25 -24.11
CA ARG A 780 -14.45 6.01 -25.36
C ARG A 780 -14.93 7.30 -26.00
N VAL A 781 -15.42 8.26 -25.20
CA VAL A 781 -15.78 9.60 -25.69
C VAL A 781 -14.56 10.29 -26.30
N LEU A 782 -13.44 10.31 -25.58
CA LEU A 782 -12.18 10.88 -26.07
C LEU A 782 -11.71 10.20 -27.37
N GLN A 783 -11.87 8.88 -27.48
CA GLN A 783 -11.53 8.16 -28.71
C GLN A 783 -12.42 8.59 -29.88
N ILE A 784 -13.74 8.67 -29.68
CA ILE A 784 -14.69 9.11 -30.72
C ILE A 784 -14.38 10.54 -31.16
N LEU A 785 -14.20 11.45 -30.19
CA LEU A 785 -13.87 12.85 -30.44
C LEU A 785 -12.50 13.02 -31.13
N ASN A 786 -11.56 12.12 -30.89
CA ASN A 786 -10.25 12.13 -31.56
C ASN A 786 -10.31 11.61 -33.01
N ASP A 787 -11.25 10.72 -33.31
CA ASP A 787 -11.48 10.19 -34.66
C ASP A 787 -12.31 11.16 -35.53
N GLU A 788 -12.87 12.22 -34.93
CA GLU A 788 -13.70 13.23 -35.57
C GLU A 788 -12.97 14.59 -35.71
N VAL A 789 -13.34 15.37 -36.72
CA VAL A 789 -12.88 16.77 -36.84
C VAL A 789 -13.83 17.66 -36.06
N ILE A 790 -13.36 18.19 -34.94
CA ILE A 790 -14.15 19.11 -34.11
C ILE A 790 -14.01 20.54 -34.66
N PRO A 791 -15.12 21.25 -34.93
CA PRO A 791 -15.06 22.62 -35.42
C PRO A 791 -14.36 23.57 -34.45
N ASP A 792 -13.71 24.60 -35.01
CA ASP A 792 -13.07 25.69 -34.27
C ASP A 792 -11.92 25.26 -33.33
N GLN A 793 -11.35 24.05 -33.51
CA GLN A 793 -10.19 23.60 -32.75
C GLN A 793 -8.98 24.52 -32.96
N PRO A 794 -8.45 25.16 -31.89
CA PRO A 794 -7.24 25.96 -31.99
C PRO A 794 -6.04 25.09 -32.34
N ALA A 795 -5.12 25.62 -33.15
CA ALA A 795 -3.98 24.86 -33.71
C ALA A 795 -3.08 24.19 -32.66
N LEU A 796 -3.05 24.70 -31.43
CA LEU A 796 -2.24 24.18 -30.31
C LEU A 796 -3.09 23.60 -29.17
N SER A 797 -4.42 23.61 -29.31
CA SER A 797 -5.31 22.97 -28.34
C SER A 797 -5.48 21.50 -28.70
N VAL A 798 -5.26 20.64 -27.72
CA VAL A 798 -5.28 19.18 -27.88
C VAL A 798 -6.44 18.62 -27.06
N LEU A 799 -7.16 17.67 -27.62
CA LEU A 799 -8.31 17.05 -26.96
C LEU A 799 -7.94 16.41 -25.62
N GLY A 800 -6.72 15.89 -25.50
CA GLY A 800 -6.20 15.29 -24.27
C GLY A 800 -6.30 16.21 -23.05
N SER A 801 -6.08 17.52 -23.20
CA SER A 801 -6.18 18.48 -22.10
C SER A 801 -7.61 18.81 -21.67
N LYS A 802 -8.62 18.29 -22.40
CA LYS A 802 -10.05 18.48 -22.15
C LYS A 802 -10.69 17.30 -21.42
N ARG A 803 -9.89 16.33 -21.00
CA ARG A 803 -10.36 15.16 -20.25
C ARG A 803 -11.18 15.55 -19.01
N SER A 804 -10.61 16.37 -18.12
CA SER A 804 -11.31 16.82 -16.90
C SER A 804 -12.62 17.56 -17.22
N PHE A 805 -12.67 18.31 -18.32
CA PHE A 805 -13.88 18.98 -18.78
C PHE A 805 -14.94 17.97 -19.22
N ILE A 806 -14.58 16.99 -20.05
CA ILE A 806 -15.46 15.91 -20.51
C ILE A 806 -15.97 15.05 -19.33
N GLU A 807 -15.10 14.73 -18.37
CA GLU A 807 -15.48 14.05 -17.13
C GLU A 807 -16.55 14.84 -16.36
N SER A 808 -16.40 16.16 -16.26
CA SER A 808 -17.40 17.01 -15.59
C SER A 808 -18.74 17.03 -16.32
N LEU A 809 -18.75 17.01 -17.65
CA LEU A 809 -19.97 16.96 -18.46
C LEU A 809 -20.71 15.64 -18.29
N ILE A 810 -20.00 14.50 -18.37
CA ILE A 810 -20.57 13.17 -18.15
C ILE A 810 -21.17 13.07 -16.73
N ALA A 811 -20.43 13.56 -15.73
CA ALA A 811 -20.91 13.58 -14.35
C ALA A 811 -22.19 14.42 -14.18
N SER A 812 -22.24 15.64 -14.76
CA SER A 812 -23.40 16.53 -14.65
C SER A 812 -24.69 15.97 -15.28
N LYS A 813 -24.59 15.20 -16.36
CA LYS A 813 -25.74 14.58 -17.03
C LYS A 813 -26.23 13.31 -16.31
N SER A 814 -25.32 12.60 -15.63
CA SER A 814 -25.69 11.49 -14.75
C SER A 814 -26.54 11.95 -13.55
N ASP A 815 -26.33 13.19 -13.07
CA ASP A 815 -27.14 13.80 -11.99
C ASP A 815 -28.52 14.33 -12.45
N SER A 816 -28.70 14.65 -13.75
CA SER A 816 -29.97 15.17 -14.27
C SER A 816 -30.95 14.08 -14.72
N SER A 817 -30.44 12.93 -15.18
CA SER A 817 -31.25 11.76 -15.55
C SER A 817 -31.83 10.99 -14.34
N ASP A 818 -31.36 11.27 -13.12
CA ASP A 818 -31.89 10.73 -11.86
C ASP A 818 -33.06 11.60 -11.29
N LYS A 819 -33.48 12.68 -12.00
CA LYS A 819 -34.57 13.59 -11.57
C LYS A 819 -35.83 13.58 -12.45
N GLU A 820 -35.81 12.89 -13.58
CA GLU A 820 -37.01 12.56 -14.40
C GLU A 820 -37.35 11.08 -14.22
#